data_AF-A0A7L0UJ96-F1
#
_entry.id   AF-A0A7L0UJ96-F1
#
_cell.length_a   1.000
_cell.length_b   1.000
_cell.length_c   1.000
_cell.angle_alpha   90.00
_cell.angle_beta   90.00
_cell.angle_gamma   90.00
#
_symmetry.space_group_name_H-M   'P 1'
#
loop_
_entity.id
_entity.type
_entity.pdbx_description
1 polymer ?
#
loop_
_entity_poly.entity_id
_entity_poly.type
_entity_poly.pdbx_seq_one_letter_code
_entity_poly.pdbx_strand_id
1 'polypeptide(L)'
;MGEIEGTYRVLQTPGSRLGAQKTTGVSTLEPGQNLSTAMASSPTKAHERDLQIKIKMLDNMVEILGIESKYYGQTLLTEVYKHLNLIESDYFGIEFQNIQSHWIWLEPMKPVMKQVRRPKTTMLRLAVKFFPPDPGQLQEEYTRYLFALQIKRDLAEERLTCSDNTAALLVSHLLQSEIGDFDEAEDQEHLKTNQYLPNQERIEGKILEFHRKHVGQTPAESDFQVLEIARKLEMYGIRFHLASDREGTKINLAVSHMGVLVFQGNMKINTFNWSKVRKLSFKRKRFLIKLHPEVCGPYQDTLEFLLGSRDECKNFWKICVEYHTFFRLFDQPKPKAKAVFFTRGSSFRYSGRTQKQLVDYIKDSGMKKIPYERRHSKARASTRTYNTDVPKQSVPFTEGLRTPGSPASAAAPFHSVHSSSTPTPVLPIFAETSPSSLDPGAPYTRIPGNSAAALAEEPGRKLMQQPGSPMLQGVGFDSVPVDHPQLSSLVVKSSLGLNPAFQVNLNAAGQGSSPLLSPVLSDAGGARIEEDDEMKRKRCPADKAYFIAKEILATERTYLKDLEVITVWFRSAVIKENAMPEGLMTLLFSNMDPIYEFHRGFLKEIEQRLLLWEGKTNAYVKGDYQRIGDVMLRNMRTLKEFTSYLQKHDEVLTELEKATKRLKKLEMVYKEFELQKVCYLPLNTFLLKPIQRLMHYKLMLARLCKHYTTEHRDFADCRREIKLCLTFYFPLQEFIREGCLYKLTKKGLQQRMFFLFSDMLLYTSKGVTGTNQFKIHGHLPLHGMLVEESENEWAVPHCFTIYSTQKTIVVAASTRLEMGKWMGDLNMAIEMAKKSTEKSDMLLENSVCNRSNRSSDEVSLEQESEDDIHSSRSSLDRQSHHRANTTMHVCWYRNTSVSMTDHSVAVENQLSGYLLRKFKNSNGWQKLWVVFTNFCLFFYKTHQDDYPLASLPLLGYVVSSPVEADGIQKDYVFKLQFKSHVYFFRAESKYTFERWMEVIKRATSSPVRSSLLLPKDEKNSLTD
;
A
#
# COMPACT_ATOMS: atom_id res chain seq x y z
N MET A 1 42.60 -32.75 31.92
CA MET A 1 42.04 -31.91 33.00
C MET A 1 40.52 -32.10 32.90
N GLY A 2 39.84 -32.94 33.70
CA GLY A 2 40.19 -33.48 35.03
C GLY A 2 39.76 -32.49 36.12
N GLU A 3 39.17 -32.88 37.25
CA GLU A 3 38.85 -34.20 37.85
C GLU A 3 37.37 -34.66 37.60
N ILE A 4 36.84 -35.88 37.90
CA ILE A 4 37.11 -36.96 38.88
C ILE A 4 36.58 -36.56 40.30
N GLU A 5 35.85 -37.35 41.10
CA GLU A 5 35.70 -38.82 41.18
C GLU A 5 34.27 -39.33 41.54
N GLY A 6 33.86 -40.44 40.90
CA GLY A 6 33.22 -41.61 41.57
C GLY A 6 31.73 -41.87 41.25
N THR A 7 31.02 -42.88 41.80
CA THR A 7 31.28 -44.27 42.30
C THR A 7 29.88 -44.90 42.55
N TYR A 8 29.58 -46.21 42.55
CA TYR A 8 30.37 -47.46 42.48
C TYR A 8 29.56 -48.64 41.84
N ARG A 9 30.24 -49.78 41.72
CA ARG A 9 29.88 -51.23 41.54
C ARG A 9 28.49 -51.75 42.00
N VAL A 10 27.96 -52.94 41.59
CA VAL A 10 28.15 -53.94 40.48
C VAL A 10 27.00 -54.99 40.57
N LEU A 11 26.91 -55.95 39.61
CA LEU A 11 26.08 -57.19 39.53
C LEU A 11 24.95 -57.13 38.47
N GLN A 12 24.68 -58.15 37.65
CA GLN A 12 25.42 -59.39 37.31
C GLN A 12 25.00 -59.89 35.91
N THR A 13 25.80 -60.74 35.26
CA THR A 13 25.41 -61.49 34.05
C THR A 13 25.87 -62.95 34.11
N PRO A 14 25.05 -63.88 33.59
CA PRO A 14 25.52 -65.12 32.96
C PRO A 14 25.18 -65.14 31.46
N GLY A 15 25.92 -65.91 30.66
CA GLY A 15 25.66 -66.04 29.22
C GLY A 15 26.13 -67.36 28.62
N SER A 16 25.72 -67.64 27.38
CA SER A 16 26.18 -68.73 26.50
C SER A 16 25.83 -68.30 25.05
N ARG A 17 26.78 -68.20 24.09
CA ARG A 17 27.50 -69.26 23.33
C ARG A 17 26.52 -70.12 22.50
N LEU A 18 26.62 -70.32 21.18
CA LEU A 18 27.63 -69.99 20.12
C LEU A 18 26.90 -69.39 18.87
N GLY A 19 27.50 -68.97 17.73
CA GLY A 19 28.91 -68.73 17.34
C GLY A 19 29.24 -69.21 15.89
N ALA A 20 29.90 -68.35 15.07
CA ALA A 20 30.35 -68.60 13.67
C ALA A 20 29.22 -68.79 12.61
N GLN A 21 29.38 -68.70 11.27
CA GLN A 21 30.40 -68.09 10.38
C GLN A 21 29.79 -67.66 9.01
N LYS A 22 30.62 -67.35 7.98
CA LYS A 22 30.22 -66.94 6.61
C LYS A 22 29.99 -68.13 5.66
N THR A 23 29.19 -67.94 4.59
CA THR A 23 29.50 -68.20 3.14
C THR A 23 28.23 -67.88 2.31
N THR A 24 28.19 -66.89 1.40
CA THR A 24 28.64 -66.87 -0.02
C THR A 24 28.04 -67.93 -0.94
N GLY A 25 27.34 -67.47 -1.99
CA GLY A 25 27.01 -68.23 -3.20
C GLY A 25 26.86 -67.27 -4.38
N VAL A 26 27.77 -67.33 -5.35
CA VAL A 26 27.78 -66.49 -6.56
C VAL A 26 28.25 -67.34 -7.75
N SER A 27 27.36 -67.53 -8.73
CA SER A 27 27.63 -67.90 -10.13
C SER A 27 26.28 -68.02 -10.85
N THR A 28 26.08 -67.66 -12.11
CA THR A 28 26.88 -66.82 -13.03
C THR A 28 25.88 -66.11 -13.98
N LEU A 29 26.28 -65.02 -14.64
CA LEU A 29 25.47 -64.42 -15.72
C LEU A 29 25.67 -65.18 -17.03
N GLU A 30 24.67 -65.13 -17.90
CA GLU A 30 24.82 -64.80 -19.33
C GLU A 30 23.59 -63.96 -19.76
N PRO A 31 23.68 -63.07 -20.78
CA PRO A 31 22.69 -62.01 -20.97
C PRO A 31 21.73 -62.20 -22.16
N GLY A 32 20.48 -61.78 -21.96
CA GLY A 32 19.66 -61.15 -23.02
C GLY A 32 18.94 -62.06 -24.01
N GLN A 33 17.69 -62.42 -23.70
CA GLN A 33 16.67 -62.70 -24.72
C GLN A 33 15.29 -62.18 -24.29
N ASN A 34 14.71 -61.32 -25.11
CA ASN A 34 13.29 -60.95 -25.09
C ASN A 34 12.72 -61.29 -26.47
N LEU A 35 11.63 -62.04 -26.55
CA LEU A 35 10.38 -61.55 -27.13
C LEU A 35 9.21 -62.54 -26.92
N SER A 36 8.06 -61.95 -26.64
CA SER A 36 6.69 -62.29 -27.07
C SER A 36 6.27 -63.68 -27.58
N THR A 37 5.05 -64.05 -27.18
CA THR A 37 4.07 -64.91 -27.90
C THR A 37 4.37 -66.41 -28.05
N ALA A 38 3.91 -67.17 -27.05
CA ALA A 38 3.17 -68.41 -27.28
C ALA A 38 1.90 -68.38 -26.42
N MET A 39 0.71 -68.39 -27.04
CA MET A 39 -0.59 -68.44 -26.34
C MET A 39 -1.18 -69.86 -26.45
N ALA A 40 -1.84 -70.36 -25.39
CA ALA A 40 -3.14 -71.07 -25.47
C ALA A 40 -3.66 -71.55 -24.10
N SER A 41 -5.00 -71.69 -24.01
CA SER A 41 -5.77 -72.58 -23.12
C SER A 41 -5.51 -72.59 -21.59
N SER A 42 -6.17 -71.62 -20.92
CA SER A 42 -7.16 -71.81 -19.82
C SER A 42 -6.82 -72.51 -18.48
N PRO A 43 -7.60 -72.28 -17.38
CA PRO A 43 -8.59 -71.22 -17.11
C PRO A 43 -8.35 -70.39 -15.82
N THR A 44 -8.88 -69.16 -15.82
CA THR A 44 -9.34 -68.36 -14.65
C THR A 44 -8.56 -68.41 -13.33
N LYS A 45 -7.67 -67.43 -13.10
CA LYS A 45 -7.37 -66.93 -11.74
C LYS A 45 -8.46 -65.94 -11.30
N ALA A 46 -8.94 -66.05 -10.06
CA ALA A 46 -9.90 -65.09 -9.50
C ALA A 46 -9.24 -63.71 -9.26
N HIS A 47 -9.94 -62.64 -9.63
CA HIS A 47 -9.44 -61.26 -9.65
C HIS A 47 -8.75 -60.79 -8.34
N GLU A 48 -7.59 -60.14 -8.46
CA GLU A 48 -7.29 -59.00 -7.59
C GLU A 48 -8.39 -57.95 -7.86
N ARG A 49 -9.27 -57.74 -6.88
CA ARG A 49 -10.48 -56.93 -7.08
C ARG A 49 -10.17 -55.44 -7.05
N ASP A 50 -10.35 -54.78 -8.19
CA ASP A 50 -10.34 -53.32 -8.28
C ASP A 50 -11.18 -52.67 -7.18
N LEU A 51 -10.64 -51.59 -6.64
CA LEU A 51 -11.25 -50.85 -5.56
C LEU A 51 -11.79 -49.52 -6.11
N GLN A 52 -13.05 -49.56 -6.56
CA GLN A 52 -13.81 -48.37 -6.90
C GLN A 52 -13.88 -47.41 -5.69
N ILE A 53 -13.36 -46.19 -5.87
CA ILE A 53 -13.44 -45.08 -4.91
C ILE A 53 -14.36 -44.02 -5.48
N LYS A 54 -15.33 -43.55 -4.68
CA LYS A 54 -16.26 -42.49 -5.07
C LYS A 54 -15.74 -41.14 -4.60
N ILE A 55 -15.71 -40.17 -5.51
CA ILE A 55 -15.17 -38.82 -5.27
C ILE A 55 -16.20 -37.80 -5.74
N LYS A 56 -16.68 -36.96 -4.82
CA LYS A 56 -17.55 -35.83 -5.15
C LYS A 56 -16.69 -34.63 -5.52
N MET A 57 -16.88 -34.16 -6.75
CA MET A 57 -16.17 -33.06 -7.37
C MET A 57 -16.76 -31.70 -6.95
N LEU A 58 -16.15 -30.59 -7.37
CA LEU A 58 -16.53 -29.24 -6.90
C LEU A 58 -17.89 -28.78 -7.45
N ASP A 59 -18.21 -29.19 -8.67
CA ASP A 59 -19.51 -29.04 -9.36
C ASP A 59 -20.63 -29.95 -8.81
N ASN A 60 -20.32 -30.81 -7.84
CA ASN A 60 -21.13 -31.89 -7.27
C ASN A 60 -21.20 -33.21 -8.05
N MET A 61 -20.53 -33.34 -9.20
CA MET A 61 -20.44 -34.61 -9.92
C MET A 61 -19.75 -35.69 -9.07
N VAL A 62 -20.07 -36.97 -9.29
CA VAL A 62 -19.48 -38.09 -8.54
C VAL A 62 -18.71 -39.00 -9.51
N GLU A 63 -17.39 -38.87 -9.49
CA GLU A 63 -16.50 -39.76 -10.24
C GLU A 63 -16.28 -41.07 -9.47
N ILE A 64 -16.07 -42.15 -10.22
CA ILE A 64 -15.76 -43.48 -9.67
C ILE A 64 -14.44 -43.96 -10.30
N LEU A 65 -13.36 -43.84 -9.55
CA LEU A 65 -12.03 -44.26 -10.00
C LEU A 65 -11.72 -45.69 -9.54
N GLY A 66 -11.34 -46.56 -10.48
CA GLY A 66 -10.83 -47.90 -10.20
C GLY A 66 -9.38 -47.83 -9.75
N ILE A 67 -9.08 -48.31 -8.54
CA ILE A 67 -7.75 -48.20 -7.92
C ILE A 67 -7.31 -49.54 -7.35
N GLU A 68 -6.04 -49.92 -7.56
CA GLU A 68 -5.47 -51.11 -6.95
C GLU A 68 -5.31 -50.99 -5.43
N SER A 69 -5.38 -52.11 -4.72
CA SER A 69 -5.26 -52.20 -3.26
C SER A 69 -3.95 -51.62 -2.66
N LYS A 70 -2.92 -51.44 -3.49
CA LYS A 70 -1.57 -51.02 -3.12
C LYS A 70 -1.34 -49.49 -3.22
N TYR A 71 -2.25 -48.74 -3.86
CA TYR A 71 -2.00 -47.34 -4.26
C TYR A 71 -1.88 -46.36 -3.09
N TYR A 72 -0.98 -45.38 -3.28
CA TYR A 72 -0.73 -44.26 -2.38
C TYR A 72 -1.70 -43.11 -2.65
N GLY A 73 -1.94 -42.27 -1.64
CA GLY A 73 -2.78 -41.07 -1.79
C GLY A 73 -2.31 -40.14 -2.90
N GLN A 74 -0.99 -40.10 -3.17
CA GLN A 74 -0.42 -39.35 -4.29
C GLN A 74 -0.94 -39.84 -5.65
N THR A 75 -1.05 -41.16 -5.86
CA THR A 75 -1.54 -41.74 -7.12
C THR A 75 -2.98 -41.34 -7.38
N LEU A 76 -3.82 -41.39 -6.34
CA LEU A 76 -5.22 -40.96 -6.43
C LEU A 76 -5.36 -39.46 -6.71
N LEU A 77 -4.57 -38.61 -6.04
CA LEU A 77 -4.56 -37.17 -6.31
C LEU A 77 -4.14 -36.89 -7.77
N THR A 78 -3.08 -37.53 -8.25
CA THR A 78 -2.58 -37.38 -9.62
C THR A 78 -3.61 -37.80 -10.67
N GLU A 79 -4.35 -38.90 -10.48
CA GLU A 79 -5.35 -39.32 -11.46
C GLU A 79 -6.57 -38.38 -11.51
N VAL A 80 -7.03 -37.87 -10.35
CA VAL A 80 -8.09 -36.83 -10.29
C VAL A 80 -7.63 -35.54 -10.99
N TYR A 81 -6.40 -35.07 -10.73
CA TYR A 81 -5.86 -33.87 -11.36
C TYR A 81 -5.66 -34.03 -12.87
N LYS A 82 -5.35 -35.25 -13.32
CA LYS A 82 -5.25 -35.61 -14.74
C LYS A 82 -6.63 -35.68 -15.41
N HIS A 83 -7.65 -36.22 -14.74
CA HIS A 83 -9.02 -36.23 -15.26
C HIS A 83 -9.58 -34.81 -15.46
N LEU A 84 -9.29 -33.91 -14.51
CA LEU A 84 -9.66 -32.49 -14.58
C LEU A 84 -8.69 -31.61 -15.39
N ASN A 85 -7.61 -32.17 -15.96
CA ASN A 85 -6.55 -31.42 -16.65
C ASN A 85 -5.97 -30.22 -15.84
N LEU A 86 -5.81 -30.37 -14.53
CA LEU A 86 -5.46 -29.27 -13.62
C LEU A 86 -3.96 -28.96 -13.58
N ILE A 87 -3.58 -27.92 -14.32
CA ILE A 87 -2.24 -27.29 -14.27
C ILE A 87 -1.92 -26.77 -12.86
N GLU A 88 -2.85 -26.04 -12.24
CA GLU A 88 -2.76 -25.43 -10.90
C GLU A 88 -3.20 -26.37 -9.76
N SER A 89 -3.02 -27.68 -9.95
CA SER A 89 -3.47 -28.75 -9.04
C SER A 89 -2.98 -28.65 -7.58
N ASP A 90 -1.84 -28.01 -7.32
CA ASP A 90 -1.28 -27.90 -5.96
C ASP A 90 -2.14 -27.05 -4.98
N TYR A 91 -3.04 -26.20 -5.48
CA TYR A 91 -4.01 -25.47 -4.64
C TYR A 91 -5.11 -26.38 -4.05
N PHE A 92 -5.34 -27.55 -4.64
CA PHE A 92 -6.44 -28.45 -4.31
C PHE A 92 -5.99 -29.62 -3.42
N GLY A 93 -6.97 -30.36 -2.89
CA GLY A 93 -6.75 -31.61 -2.19
C GLY A 93 -8.02 -32.44 -2.08
N ILE A 94 -7.85 -33.70 -1.66
CA ILE A 94 -8.97 -34.60 -1.38
C ILE A 94 -9.15 -34.73 0.13
N GLU A 95 -10.36 -34.47 0.62
CA GLU A 95 -10.76 -34.66 2.02
C GLU A 95 -11.77 -35.81 2.18
N PHE A 96 -11.80 -36.41 3.37
CA PHE A 96 -12.76 -37.45 3.76
C PHE A 96 -13.10 -37.35 5.24
N GLN A 97 -14.26 -37.84 5.65
CA GLN A 97 -14.65 -37.88 7.06
C GLN A 97 -13.96 -39.03 7.80
N ASN A 98 -13.41 -38.72 8.98
CA ASN A 98 -12.82 -39.71 9.88
C ASN A 98 -13.90 -40.43 10.73
N ILE A 99 -13.48 -41.30 11.65
CA ILE A 99 -14.38 -42.07 12.55
C ILE A 99 -15.20 -41.16 13.50
N GLN A 100 -14.75 -39.92 13.71
CA GLN A 100 -15.40 -38.90 14.53
C GLN A 100 -16.14 -37.86 13.65
N SER A 101 -16.45 -38.19 12.40
CA SER A 101 -17.10 -37.31 11.40
C SER A 101 -16.35 -36.01 11.05
N HIS A 102 -15.09 -35.85 11.47
CA HIS A 102 -14.28 -34.69 11.12
C HIS A 102 -13.67 -34.86 9.72
N TRP A 103 -13.75 -33.82 8.90
CA TRP A 103 -13.04 -33.74 7.61
C TRP A 103 -11.53 -33.73 7.81
N ILE A 104 -10.82 -34.63 7.13
CA ILE A 104 -9.36 -34.71 7.12
C ILE A 104 -8.82 -34.90 5.70
N TRP A 105 -7.68 -34.25 5.43
CA TRP A 105 -6.97 -34.38 4.16
C TRP A 105 -6.34 -35.77 4.00
N LEU A 106 -6.43 -36.33 2.79
CA LEU A 106 -5.71 -37.52 2.37
C LEU A 106 -4.19 -37.26 2.37
N GLU A 107 -3.39 -38.04 3.10
CA GLU A 107 -1.93 -37.89 3.08
C GLU A 107 -1.36 -38.57 1.81
N PRO A 108 -0.60 -37.86 0.94
CA PRO A 108 -0.10 -38.45 -0.31
C PRO A 108 0.84 -39.64 -0.08
N MET A 109 1.68 -39.55 0.95
CA MET A 109 2.74 -40.52 1.29
C MET A 109 2.24 -41.73 2.10
N LYS A 110 0.96 -42.08 1.99
CA LYS A 110 0.35 -43.25 2.65
C LYS A 110 -0.60 -44.00 1.69
N PRO A 111 -0.68 -45.35 1.75
CA PRO A 111 -1.70 -46.11 1.04
C PRO A 111 -3.12 -45.70 1.43
N VAL A 112 -4.02 -45.51 0.46
CA VAL A 112 -5.41 -45.04 0.73
C VAL A 112 -6.15 -46.00 1.66
N MET A 113 -5.95 -47.30 1.46
CA MET A 113 -6.47 -48.40 2.31
C MET A 113 -6.06 -48.32 3.78
N LYS A 114 -4.99 -47.59 4.12
CA LYS A 114 -4.50 -47.39 5.50
C LYS A 114 -4.94 -46.05 6.11
N GLN A 115 -5.80 -45.30 5.41
CA GLN A 115 -6.29 -43.98 5.81
C GLN A 115 -7.82 -43.94 5.89
N VAL A 116 -8.50 -44.46 4.86
CA VAL A 116 -9.95 -44.38 4.71
C VAL A 116 -10.61 -45.65 5.27
N ARG A 117 -11.62 -45.50 6.14
CA ARG A 117 -12.36 -46.64 6.72
C ARG A 117 -13.51 -47.05 5.79
N ARG A 118 -13.43 -48.27 5.21
CA ARG A 118 -14.35 -48.82 4.20
C ARG A 118 -14.40 -47.97 2.89
N PRO A 119 -13.26 -47.82 2.17
CA PRO A 119 -13.15 -46.88 1.05
C PRO A 119 -14.10 -47.12 -0.14
N LYS A 120 -14.63 -48.33 -0.34
CA LYS A 120 -15.70 -48.61 -1.33
C LYS A 120 -17.04 -47.91 -1.01
N THR A 121 -17.23 -47.47 0.24
CA THR A 121 -18.46 -46.83 0.74
C THR A 121 -18.24 -45.41 1.26
N THR A 122 -17.00 -44.97 1.45
CA THR A 122 -16.70 -43.59 1.86
C THR A 122 -16.79 -42.67 0.64
N MET A 123 -17.55 -41.58 0.76
CA MET A 123 -17.47 -40.48 -0.21
C MET A 123 -16.26 -39.61 0.13
N LEU A 124 -15.28 -39.57 -0.77
CA LEU A 124 -14.20 -38.58 -0.73
C LEU A 124 -14.69 -37.30 -1.42
N ARG A 125 -14.10 -36.14 -1.12
CA ARG A 125 -14.45 -34.87 -1.76
C ARG A 125 -13.21 -34.15 -2.27
N LEU A 126 -13.27 -33.62 -3.49
CA LEU A 126 -12.33 -32.59 -3.95
C LEU A 126 -12.69 -31.25 -3.28
N ALA A 127 -11.68 -30.56 -2.76
CA ALA A 127 -11.82 -29.25 -2.13
C ALA A 127 -10.59 -28.38 -2.37
N VAL A 128 -10.74 -27.05 -2.29
CA VAL A 128 -9.59 -26.13 -2.26
C VAL A 128 -8.87 -26.31 -0.93
N LYS A 129 -7.55 -26.54 -0.99
CA LYS A 129 -6.69 -26.74 0.17
C LYS A 129 -5.95 -25.47 0.58
N PHE A 130 -5.55 -24.63 -0.38
CA PHE A 130 -4.82 -23.38 -0.14
C PHE A 130 -5.52 -22.19 -0.79
N PHE A 131 -5.90 -21.19 0.01
CA PHE A 131 -6.57 -19.97 -0.48
C PHE A 131 -5.56 -18.81 -0.59
N PRO A 132 -5.28 -18.29 -1.80
CA PRO A 132 -4.37 -17.16 -2.00
C PRO A 132 -5.01 -15.84 -1.49
N PRO A 133 -4.20 -14.81 -1.18
CA PRO A 133 -4.71 -13.48 -0.79
C PRO A 133 -5.42 -12.71 -1.91
N ASP A 134 -5.16 -13.09 -3.15
CA ASP A 134 -5.45 -12.32 -4.36
C ASP A 134 -5.78 -13.31 -5.49
N PRO A 135 -7.01 -13.30 -6.04
CA PRO A 135 -7.43 -14.22 -7.10
C PRO A 135 -6.73 -13.96 -8.43
N GLY A 136 -6.12 -12.79 -8.63
CA GLY A 136 -5.24 -12.52 -9.79
C GLY A 136 -3.95 -13.37 -9.79
N GLN A 137 -3.67 -14.08 -8.70
CA GLN A 137 -2.59 -15.07 -8.63
C GLN A 137 -2.97 -16.40 -9.31
N LEU A 138 -4.25 -16.72 -9.47
CA LEU A 138 -4.73 -17.89 -10.19
C LEU A 138 -4.65 -17.61 -11.70
N GLN A 139 -3.76 -18.32 -12.40
CA GLN A 139 -3.45 -18.00 -13.80
C GLN A 139 -4.45 -18.59 -14.80
N GLU A 140 -5.04 -19.73 -14.47
CA GLU A 140 -6.01 -20.43 -15.30
C GLU A 140 -7.45 -20.04 -14.94
N GLU A 141 -8.28 -19.91 -15.97
CA GLU A 141 -9.71 -19.61 -15.81
C GLU A 141 -10.47 -20.75 -15.13
N TYR A 142 -10.15 -21.99 -15.50
CA TYR A 142 -10.73 -23.17 -14.88
C TYR A 142 -10.41 -23.26 -13.38
N THR A 143 -9.22 -22.82 -12.94
CA THR A 143 -8.89 -22.72 -11.52
C THR A 143 -9.80 -21.70 -10.82
N ARG A 144 -10.02 -20.52 -11.41
CA ARG A 144 -10.92 -19.49 -10.87
C ARG A 144 -12.35 -20.01 -10.74
N TYR A 145 -12.85 -20.73 -11.75
CA TYR A 145 -14.16 -21.40 -11.71
C TYR A 145 -14.27 -22.44 -10.58
N LEU A 146 -13.29 -23.33 -10.43
CA LEU A 146 -13.28 -24.31 -9.33
C LEU A 146 -13.21 -23.64 -7.94
N PHE A 147 -12.53 -22.50 -7.83
CA PHE A 147 -12.56 -21.68 -6.61
C PHE A 147 -13.94 -21.03 -6.38
N ALA A 148 -14.63 -20.54 -7.43
CA ALA A 148 -16.00 -20.01 -7.31
C ALA A 148 -17.00 -21.09 -6.84
N LEU A 149 -16.88 -22.32 -7.37
CA LEU A 149 -17.64 -23.48 -6.89
C LEU A 149 -17.34 -23.84 -5.43
N GLN A 150 -16.09 -23.70 -4.98
CA GLN A 150 -15.75 -23.84 -3.56
C GLN A 150 -16.44 -22.77 -2.70
N ILE A 151 -16.53 -21.52 -3.18
CA ILE A 151 -17.28 -20.45 -2.49
C ILE A 151 -18.79 -20.75 -2.47
N LYS A 152 -19.39 -21.24 -3.57
CA LYS A 152 -20.78 -21.73 -3.59
C LYS A 152 -21.01 -22.82 -2.53
N ARG A 153 -20.09 -23.76 -2.38
CA ARG A 153 -20.14 -24.78 -1.31
C ARG A 153 -19.97 -24.19 0.09
N ASP A 154 -19.03 -23.27 0.28
CA ASP A 154 -18.77 -22.66 1.59
C ASP A 154 -19.89 -21.72 2.06
N LEU A 155 -20.69 -21.16 1.15
CA LEU A 155 -21.95 -20.48 1.47
C LEU A 155 -23.03 -21.50 1.90
N ALA A 156 -23.26 -22.55 1.10
CA ALA A 156 -24.28 -23.56 1.39
C ALA A 156 -24.01 -24.38 2.66
N GLU A 157 -22.74 -24.59 3.02
CA GLU A 157 -22.33 -25.25 4.28
C GLU A 157 -22.20 -24.25 5.47
N GLU A 158 -22.62 -22.99 5.33
CA GLU A 158 -22.49 -21.88 6.32
C GLU A 158 -21.05 -21.56 6.80
N ARG A 159 -20.04 -22.02 6.04
CA ARG A 159 -18.61 -21.88 6.40
C ARG A 159 -18.08 -20.49 6.08
N LEU A 160 -18.71 -19.77 5.14
CA LEU A 160 -18.40 -18.39 4.75
C LEU A 160 -19.48 -17.41 5.26
N THR A 161 -19.43 -17.09 6.56
CA THR A 161 -20.41 -16.17 7.17
C THR A 161 -20.29 -14.75 6.59
N CYS A 162 -21.41 -14.19 6.12
CA CYS A 162 -21.51 -12.82 5.61
C CYS A 162 -22.91 -12.24 5.86
N SER A 163 -23.15 -10.98 5.47
CA SER A 163 -24.47 -10.34 5.60
C SER A 163 -25.42 -10.75 4.46
N ASP A 164 -26.73 -10.73 4.68
CA ASP A 164 -27.78 -10.98 3.66
C ASP A 164 -27.50 -10.26 2.32
N ASN A 165 -27.08 -9.00 2.36
CA ASN A 165 -26.78 -8.23 1.15
C ASN A 165 -25.52 -8.75 0.42
N THR A 166 -24.51 -9.22 1.17
CA THR A 166 -23.29 -9.79 0.59
C THR A 166 -23.52 -11.21 0.06
N ALA A 167 -24.34 -12.00 0.75
CA ALA A 167 -24.79 -13.30 0.28
C ALA A 167 -25.58 -13.16 -1.03
N ALA A 168 -26.56 -12.25 -1.08
CA ALA A 168 -27.32 -11.97 -2.29
C ALA A 168 -26.43 -11.53 -3.47
N LEU A 169 -25.45 -10.67 -3.23
CA LEU A 169 -24.51 -10.23 -4.27
C LEU A 169 -23.59 -11.37 -4.75
N LEU A 170 -23.05 -12.20 -3.85
CA LEU A 170 -22.26 -13.38 -4.23
C LEU A 170 -23.08 -14.37 -5.08
N VAL A 171 -24.34 -14.59 -4.74
CA VAL A 171 -25.24 -15.50 -5.46
C VAL A 171 -25.62 -14.94 -6.82
N SER A 172 -25.89 -13.63 -6.93
CA SER A 172 -26.20 -13.00 -8.23
C SER A 172 -25.06 -13.13 -9.24
N HIS A 173 -23.79 -13.11 -8.78
CA HIS A 173 -22.65 -13.40 -9.64
C HIS A 173 -22.51 -14.91 -9.96
N LEU A 174 -22.87 -15.80 -9.04
CA LEU A 174 -22.94 -17.23 -9.32
C LEU A 174 -24.01 -17.56 -10.37
N LEU A 175 -25.19 -16.91 -10.32
CA LEU A 175 -26.24 -17.00 -11.35
C LEU A 175 -25.72 -16.54 -12.72
N GLN A 176 -25.17 -15.33 -12.82
CA GLN A 176 -24.59 -14.78 -14.07
C GLN A 176 -23.54 -15.72 -14.69
N SER A 177 -22.84 -16.51 -13.86
CA SER A 177 -21.89 -17.51 -14.36
C SER A 177 -22.54 -18.85 -14.77
N GLU A 178 -23.60 -19.28 -14.10
CA GLU A 178 -24.22 -20.60 -14.29
C GLU A 178 -25.34 -20.62 -15.33
N ILE A 179 -26.21 -19.60 -15.37
CA ILE A 179 -27.34 -19.50 -16.31
C ILE A 179 -27.13 -18.42 -17.40
N GLY A 180 -26.45 -17.32 -17.10
CA GLY A 180 -26.20 -16.21 -18.03
C GLY A 180 -26.93 -14.94 -17.61
N ASP A 181 -27.22 -14.05 -18.56
CA ASP A 181 -27.91 -12.77 -18.28
C ASP A 181 -29.32 -12.97 -17.68
N PHE A 182 -29.68 -12.05 -16.77
CA PHE A 182 -30.95 -12.02 -16.03
C PHE A 182 -32.21 -12.27 -16.89
N ASP A 183 -32.93 -13.34 -16.58
CA ASP A 183 -34.32 -13.60 -17.00
C ASP A 183 -35.13 -13.96 -15.75
N GLU A 184 -36.20 -13.20 -15.48
CA GLU A 184 -36.92 -13.30 -14.19
C GLU A 184 -37.69 -14.62 -14.00
N ALA A 185 -37.95 -15.37 -15.08
CA ALA A 185 -38.56 -16.70 -15.00
C ALA A 185 -37.50 -17.80 -14.82
N GLU A 186 -36.43 -17.77 -15.63
CA GLU A 186 -35.34 -18.77 -15.54
C GLU A 186 -34.54 -18.63 -14.23
N ASP A 187 -34.28 -17.39 -13.75
CA ASP A 187 -33.71 -17.12 -12.42
C ASP A 187 -34.53 -17.77 -11.30
N GLN A 188 -35.85 -17.56 -11.30
CA GLN A 188 -36.73 -18.05 -10.25
C GLN A 188 -36.87 -19.58 -10.25
N GLU A 189 -36.98 -20.20 -11.43
CA GLU A 189 -36.98 -21.67 -11.53
C GLU A 189 -35.64 -22.26 -11.05
N HIS A 190 -34.52 -21.63 -11.45
CA HIS A 190 -33.19 -22.08 -11.08
C HIS A 190 -32.91 -21.91 -9.58
N LEU A 191 -33.36 -20.81 -8.95
CA LEU A 191 -33.27 -20.60 -7.50
C LEU A 191 -34.19 -21.54 -6.70
N LYS A 192 -35.36 -21.93 -7.22
CA LYS A 192 -36.22 -22.95 -6.60
C LYS A 192 -35.61 -24.36 -6.68
N THR A 193 -34.79 -24.62 -7.70
CA THR A 193 -34.13 -25.92 -7.91
C THR A 193 -32.74 -26.02 -7.25
N ASN A 194 -32.03 -24.90 -7.05
CA ASN A 194 -30.65 -24.87 -6.55
C ASN A 194 -30.54 -24.10 -5.22
N GLN A 195 -30.14 -24.80 -4.15
CA GLN A 195 -29.83 -24.18 -2.87
C GLN A 195 -28.36 -23.70 -2.81
N TYR A 196 -28.17 -22.38 -2.74
CA TYR A 196 -26.89 -21.71 -2.55
C TYR A 196 -26.61 -21.34 -1.09
N LEU A 197 -27.67 -21.16 -0.28
CA LEU A 197 -27.62 -20.82 1.14
C LEU A 197 -28.88 -21.29 1.88
N PRO A 198 -28.85 -21.53 3.21
CA PRO A 198 -30.02 -22.02 3.95
C PRO A 198 -31.19 -21.03 4.04
N ASN A 199 -30.94 -19.72 4.02
CA ASN A 199 -31.97 -18.67 4.13
C ASN A 199 -32.32 -18.01 2.78
N GLN A 200 -32.26 -18.76 1.67
CA GLN A 200 -32.37 -18.24 0.30
C GLN A 200 -33.67 -17.46 0.02
N GLU A 201 -34.82 -18.04 0.34
CA GLU A 201 -36.16 -17.48 0.09
C GLU A 201 -36.32 -16.05 0.66
N ARG A 202 -35.74 -15.80 1.85
CA ARG A 202 -35.77 -14.49 2.53
C ARG A 202 -35.01 -13.39 1.76
N ILE A 203 -34.04 -13.75 0.91
CA ILE A 203 -33.20 -12.79 0.18
C ILE A 203 -33.32 -12.91 -1.35
N GLU A 204 -34.22 -13.77 -1.86
CA GLU A 204 -34.44 -14.04 -3.28
C GLU A 204 -34.64 -12.75 -4.09
N GLY A 205 -35.54 -11.86 -3.65
CA GLY A 205 -35.76 -10.57 -4.32
C GLY A 205 -34.52 -9.68 -4.43
N LYS A 206 -33.56 -9.79 -3.50
CA LYS A 206 -32.27 -9.06 -3.57
C LYS A 206 -31.28 -9.74 -4.51
N ILE A 207 -31.32 -11.08 -4.61
CA ILE A 207 -30.51 -11.84 -5.58
C ILE A 207 -30.90 -11.39 -6.99
N LEU A 208 -32.21 -11.37 -7.28
CA LEU A 208 -32.76 -10.89 -8.56
C LEU A 208 -32.41 -9.41 -8.82
N GLU A 209 -32.55 -8.54 -7.83
CA GLU A 209 -32.22 -7.10 -7.94
C GLU A 209 -30.72 -6.86 -8.24
N PHE A 210 -29.82 -7.70 -7.73
CA PHE A 210 -28.40 -7.64 -8.10
C PHE A 210 -28.11 -8.28 -9.45
N HIS A 211 -28.74 -9.42 -9.78
CA HIS A 211 -28.47 -10.14 -11.03
C HIS A 211 -28.84 -9.30 -12.26
N ARG A 212 -29.96 -8.56 -12.20
CA ARG A 212 -30.38 -7.56 -13.20
C ARG A 212 -29.34 -6.46 -13.47
N LYS A 213 -28.33 -6.27 -12.61
CA LYS A 213 -27.25 -5.26 -12.76
C LYS A 213 -25.98 -5.84 -13.38
N HIS A 214 -25.93 -7.15 -13.65
CA HIS A 214 -24.75 -7.84 -14.18
C HIS A 214 -24.82 -8.17 -15.67
N VAL A 215 -25.93 -7.84 -16.34
CA VAL A 215 -26.18 -8.12 -17.76
C VAL A 215 -24.98 -7.71 -18.64
N GLY A 216 -24.50 -8.65 -19.45
CA GLY A 216 -23.32 -8.52 -20.31
C GLY A 216 -22.00 -8.97 -19.67
N GLN A 217 -21.95 -9.33 -18.38
CA GLN A 217 -20.75 -9.91 -17.77
C GLN A 217 -20.57 -11.38 -18.20
N THR A 218 -19.36 -11.74 -18.61
CA THR A 218 -19.04 -13.14 -18.94
C THR A 218 -18.96 -14.01 -17.67
N PRO A 219 -19.18 -15.34 -17.76
CA PRO A 219 -18.97 -16.25 -16.62
C PRO A 219 -17.58 -16.16 -16.01
N ALA A 220 -16.55 -15.92 -16.83
CA ALA A 220 -15.16 -15.80 -16.39
C ALA A 220 -14.88 -14.52 -15.59
N GLU A 221 -15.59 -13.43 -15.88
CA GLU A 221 -15.56 -12.19 -15.10
C GLU A 221 -16.39 -12.32 -13.82
N SER A 222 -17.57 -12.94 -13.91
CA SER A 222 -18.44 -13.13 -12.76
C SER A 222 -17.84 -14.08 -11.72
N ASP A 223 -17.21 -15.19 -12.15
CA ASP A 223 -16.39 -16.04 -11.28
C ASP A 223 -15.28 -15.24 -10.57
N PHE A 224 -14.64 -14.28 -11.27
CA PHE A 224 -13.64 -13.42 -10.67
C PHE A 224 -14.25 -12.44 -9.64
N GLN A 225 -15.45 -11.90 -9.90
CA GLN A 225 -16.17 -11.06 -8.93
C GLN A 225 -16.57 -11.85 -7.67
N VAL A 226 -17.00 -13.11 -7.80
CA VAL A 226 -17.25 -14.00 -6.65
C VAL A 226 -16.02 -14.08 -5.76
N LEU A 227 -14.82 -14.24 -6.33
CA LEU A 227 -13.57 -14.32 -5.57
C LEU A 227 -13.13 -12.95 -5.01
N GLU A 228 -13.30 -11.87 -5.77
CA GLU A 228 -13.03 -10.50 -5.34
C GLU A 228 -13.92 -10.05 -4.18
N ILE A 229 -15.17 -10.49 -4.12
CA ILE A 229 -16.08 -10.25 -2.99
C ILE A 229 -15.71 -11.19 -1.84
N ALA A 230 -15.58 -12.49 -2.10
CA ALA A 230 -15.35 -13.50 -1.06
C ALA A 230 -14.05 -13.24 -0.28
N ARG A 231 -12.95 -12.83 -0.91
CA ARG A 231 -11.66 -12.56 -0.23
C ARG A 231 -11.70 -11.41 0.78
N LYS A 232 -12.75 -10.57 0.75
CA LYS A 232 -12.96 -9.45 1.67
C LYS A 232 -13.65 -9.91 2.98
N LEU A 233 -14.20 -11.12 3.01
CA LEU A 233 -14.87 -11.71 4.18
C LEU A 233 -13.87 -12.36 5.13
N GLU A 234 -14.07 -12.18 6.44
CA GLU A 234 -13.17 -12.70 7.48
C GLU A 234 -13.05 -14.24 7.49
N MET A 235 -14.09 -14.94 7.03
CA MET A 235 -14.14 -16.40 6.96
C MET A 235 -13.60 -17.00 5.64
N TYR A 236 -13.06 -16.19 4.72
CA TYR A 236 -12.51 -16.66 3.45
C TYR A 236 -11.37 -17.69 3.65
N GLY A 237 -11.60 -18.91 3.16
CA GLY A 237 -10.66 -20.03 3.31
C GLY A 237 -10.46 -20.52 4.74
N ILE A 238 -11.25 -20.05 5.71
CA ILE A 238 -11.07 -20.40 7.13
C ILE A 238 -11.61 -21.80 7.40
N ARG A 239 -10.79 -22.58 8.12
CA ARG A 239 -11.11 -23.92 8.62
C ARG A 239 -10.74 -23.99 10.09
N PHE A 240 -11.74 -24.08 10.96
CA PHE A 240 -11.55 -24.09 12.42
C PHE A 240 -11.10 -25.45 12.96
N HIS A 241 -10.20 -25.41 13.93
CA HIS A 241 -9.77 -26.52 14.76
C HIS A 241 -9.92 -26.10 16.23
N LEU A 242 -10.81 -26.78 16.96
CA LEU A 242 -11.11 -26.46 18.35
C LEU A 242 -9.90 -26.69 19.26
N ALA A 243 -9.61 -25.72 20.12
CA ALA A 243 -8.54 -25.76 21.10
C ALA A 243 -8.90 -25.00 22.39
N SER A 244 -8.02 -25.09 23.38
CA SER A 244 -7.94 -24.14 24.50
C SER A 244 -6.58 -23.43 24.50
N ASP A 245 -6.53 -22.24 25.09
CA ASP A 245 -5.29 -21.53 25.40
C ASP A 245 -4.60 -22.08 26.67
N ARG A 246 -3.77 -21.26 27.35
CA ARG A 246 -3.11 -21.60 28.62
C ARG A 246 -4.00 -21.45 29.85
N GLU A 247 -5.04 -20.63 29.78
CA GLU A 247 -5.96 -20.29 30.86
C GLU A 247 -7.19 -21.22 30.86
N GLY A 248 -7.42 -21.92 29.75
CA GLY A 248 -8.48 -22.91 29.55
C GLY A 248 -9.57 -22.43 28.57
N THR A 249 -9.55 -21.17 28.16
CA THR A 249 -10.54 -20.54 27.29
C THR A 249 -10.69 -21.33 25.99
N LYS A 250 -11.92 -21.72 25.65
CA LYS A 250 -12.22 -22.37 24.37
C LYS A 250 -12.04 -21.38 23.22
N ILE A 251 -11.21 -21.76 22.26
CA ILE A 251 -10.82 -20.96 21.09
C ILE A 251 -10.83 -21.83 19.83
N ASN A 252 -10.98 -21.20 18.67
CA ASN A 252 -10.80 -21.85 17.37
C ASN A 252 -9.46 -21.43 16.78
N LEU A 253 -8.61 -22.40 16.45
CA LEU A 253 -7.39 -22.16 15.67
C LEU A 253 -7.68 -22.36 14.18
N ALA A 254 -7.08 -21.53 13.33
CA ALA A 254 -7.10 -21.70 11.88
C ALA A 254 -5.73 -21.39 11.26
N VAL A 255 -5.60 -21.64 9.96
CA VAL A 255 -4.35 -21.44 9.21
C VAL A 255 -4.67 -20.70 7.91
N SER A 256 -3.86 -19.71 7.56
CA SER A 256 -4.00 -18.99 6.28
C SER A 256 -2.63 -18.69 5.65
N HIS A 257 -2.62 -18.08 4.46
CA HIS A 257 -1.40 -17.59 3.82
C HIS A 257 -0.62 -16.60 4.71
N MET A 258 -1.27 -15.95 5.70
CA MET A 258 -0.62 -15.01 6.62
C MET A 258 0.13 -15.69 7.77
N GLY A 259 -0.45 -16.76 8.36
CA GLY A 259 -0.01 -17.28 9.66
C GLY A 259 -0.98 -18.28 10.28
N VAL A 260 -0.73 -18.60 11.56
CA VAL A 260 -1.71 -19.26 12.43
C VAL A 260 -2.64 -18.21 13.01
N LEU A 261 -3.95 -18.41 12.91
CA LEU A 261 -4.99 -17.51 13.37
C LEU A 261 -5.64 -18.05 14.65
N VAL A 262 -6.09 -17.14 15.53
CA VAL A 262 -6.82 -17.47 16.75
C VAL A 262 -8.14 -16.72 16.75
N PHE A 263 -9.24 -17.43 16.98
CA PHE A 263 -10.60 -16.94 17.02
C PHE A 263 -11.30 -17.34 18.34
N GLN A 264 -12.30 -16.58 18.75
CA GLN A 264 -13.24 -16.94 19.83
C GLN A 264 -14.65 -16.76 19.28
N GLY A 265 -15.42 -17.86 19.26
CA GLY A 265 -16.53 -17.96 18.31
C GLY A 265 -16.01 -17.77 16.88
N ASN A 266 -16.63 -16.83 16.15
CA ASN A 266 -16.23 -16.45 14.80
C ASN A 266 -15.36 -15.17 14.75
N MET A 267 -15.07 -14.51 15.88
CA MET A 267 -14.30 -13.26 15.92
C MET A 267 -12.79 -13.55 16.06
N LYS A 268 -11.97 -12.98 15.16
CA LYS A 268 -10.51 -13.16 15.17
C LYS A 268 -9.83 -12.33 16.27
N ILE A 269 -9.21 -12.99 17.24
CA ILE A 269 -8.43 -12.35 18.31
C ILE A 269 -7.00 -12.04 17.83
N ASN A 270 -6.33 -13.01 17.18
CA ASN A 270 -4.88 -12.94 16.97
C ASN A 270 -4.41 -13.57 15.65
N THR A 271 -3.20 -13.25 15.23
CA THR A 271 -2.55 -13.74 14.00
C THR A 271 -1.04 -13.87 14.20
N PHE A 272 -0.56 -15.09 14.40
CA PHE A 272 0.85 -15.42 14.45
C PHE A 272 1.40 -15.54 13.02
N ASN A 273 1.69 -14.38 12.44
CA ASN A 273 2.20 -14.26 11.07
C ASN A 273 3.46 -15.12 10.87
N TRP A 274 3.58 -15.80 9.72
CA TRP A 274 4.69 -16.71 9.42
C TRP A 274 6.08 -16.08 9.61
N SER A 275 6.24 -14.77 9.37
CA SER A 275 7.51 -14.06 9.60
C SER A 275 7.96 -13.99 11.06
N LYS A 276 7.02 -14.12 12.02
CA LYS A 276 7.28 -14.10 13.47
C LYS A 276 7.51 -15.50 14.05
N VAL A 277 7.12 -16.55 13.33
CA VAL A 277 7.15 -17.94 13.80
C VAL A 277 8.52 -18.58 13.55
N ARG A 278 9.31 -18.74 14.62
CA ARG A 278 10.64 -19.36 14.58
C ARG A 278 10.57 -20.89 14.45
N LYS A 279 9.59 -21.52 15.11
CA LYS A 279 9.40 -22.99 15.07
C LYS A 279 7.99 -23.41 15.47
N LEU A 280 7.39 -24.29 14.68
CA LEU A 280 6.18 -25.04 15.04
C LEU A 280 6.53 -26.42 15.57
N SER A 281 5.86 -26.86 16.63
CA SER A 281 6.02 -28.20 17.21
C SER A 281 4.77 -28.64 17.96
N PHE A 282 4.69 -29.92 18.35
CA PHE A 282 3.61 -30.43 19.20
C PHE A 282 4.13 -31.53 20.16
N LYS A 283 3.46 -31.69 21.31
CA LYS A 283 3.78 -32.67 22.36
C LYS A 283 2.49 -33.19 23.00
N ARG A 284 2.17 -34.47 22.82
CA ARG A 284 0.86 -35.05 23.18
C ARG A 284 -0.27 -34.25 22.50
N LYS A 285 -1.17 -33.61 23.27
CA LYS A 285 -2.26 -32.73 22.80
C LYS A 285 -1.87 -31.25 22.65
N ARG A 286 -0.66 -30.85 23.07
CA ARG A 286 -0.20 -29.45 23.15
C ARG A 286 0.51 -29.04 21.87
N PHE A 287 -0.05 -28.08 21.14
CA PHE A 287 0.55 -27.40 19.99
C PHE A 287 1.39 -26.22 20.50
N LEU A 288 2.59 -26.03 19.93
CA LEU A 288 3.61 -25.13 20.46
C LEU A 288 4.19 -24.26 19.35
N ILE A 289 3.97 -22.95 19.46
CA ILE A 289 4.53 -21.93 18.57
C ILE A 289 5.68 -21.23 19.29
N LYS A 290 6.90 -21.38 18.79
CA LYS A 290 8.03 -20.52 19.21
C LYS A 290 8.13 -19.31 18.29
N LEU A 291 8.25 -18.12 18.89
CA LEU A 291 8.44 -16.88 18.15
C LEU A 291 9.93 -16.54 17.99
N HIS A 292 10.24 -15.50 17.21
CA HIS A 292 11.56 -14.90 17.17
C HIS A 292 11.76 -13.95 18.38
N PRO A 293 12.90 -14.01 19.11
CA PRO A 293 13.13 -13.18 20.29
C PRO A 293 13.02 -11.66 20.05
N GLU A 294 13.35 -11.20 18.83
CA GLU A 294 13.20 -9.80 18.38
C GLU A 294 11.75 -9.26 18.41
N VAL A 295 10.76 -10.09 18.76
CA VAL A 295 9.33 -9.76 18.76
C VAL A 295 8.72 -9.67 20.17
N CYS A 296 9.42 -10.13 21.21
CA CYS A 296 8.92 -10.18 22.58
C CYS A 296 9.78 -9.32 23.54
N GLY A 297 9.13 -8.80 24.59
CA GLY A 297 9.84 -8.37 25.81
C GLY A 297 10.34 -9.58 26.61
N PRO A 298 10.83 -9.39 27.85
CA PRO A 298 11.49 -10.45 28.64
C PRO A 298 10.62 -11.64 29.08
N TYR A 299 9.39 -11.79 28.57
CA TYR A 299 8.45 -12.85 28.94
C TYR A 299 7.94 -13.65 27.72
N GLN A 300 8.19 -14.96 27.77
CA GLN A 300 7.57 -16.05 27.00
C GLN A 300 7.80 -16.11 25.47
N ASP A 301 9.00 -16.57 25.09
CA ASP A 301 9.43 -17.03 23.75
C ASP A 301 8.57 -18.15 23.09
N THR A 302 7.61 -18.74 23.81
CA THR A 302 6.88 -19.95 23.38
C THR A 302 5.43 -19.95 23.86
N LEU A 303 4.52 -19.88 22.90
CA LEU A 303 3.07 -19.98 23.07
C LEU A 303 2.60 -21.44 22.97
N GLU A 304 1.45 -21.73 23.56
CA GLU A 304 0.92 -23.08 23.69
C GLU A 304 -0.60 -23.13 23.64
N PHE A 305 -1.13 -24.12 22.94
CA PHE A 305 -2.56 -24.37 22.76
C PHE A 305 -2.85 -25.86 22.91
N LEU A 306 -3.99 -26.22 23.50
CA LEU A 306 -4.38 -27.60 23.79
C LEU A 306 -5.53 -28.03 22.86
N LEU A 307 -5.31 -29.02 21.99
CA LEU A 307 -6.37 -29.58 21.13
C LEU A 307 -7.02 -30.83 21.77
N GLY A 308 -8.19 -31.24 21.26
CA GLY A 308 -8.98 -32.34 21.80
C GLY A 308 -8.24 -33.69 21.84
N SER A 309 -7.41 -33.99 20.83
CA SER A 309 -6.54 -35.18 20.81
C SER A 309 -5.12 -34.93 20.30
N ARG A 310 -4.26 -35.95 20.48
CA ARG A 310 -2.89 -35.97 19.93
C ARG A 310 -2.90 -35.90 18.40
N ASP A 311 -3.86 -36.54 17.77
CA ASP A 311 -3.85 -36.73 16.32
C ASP A 311 -4.55 -35.57 15.59
N GLU A 312 -5.52 -34.90 16.23
CA GLU A 312 -5.91 -33.52 15.87
C GLU A 312 -4.72 -32.56 15.96
N CYS A 313 -4.02 -32.53 17.11
CA CYS A 313 -2.85 -31.67 17.33
C CYS A 313 -1.75 -31.91 16.27
N LYS A 314 -1.50 -33.18 15.92
CA LYS A 314 -0.59 -33.57 14.84
C LYS A 314 -1.08 -33.14 13.46
N ASN A 315 -2.38 -33.27 13.17
CA ASN A 315 -2.96 -32.88 11.88
C ASN A 315 -2.96 -31.37 11.70
N PHE A 316 -3.31 -30.59 12.73
CA PHE A 316 -3.20 -29.14 12.73
C PHE A 316 -1.74 -28.68 12.50
N TRP A 317 -0.78 -29.31 13.18
CA TRP A 317 0.65 -29.07 12.95
C TRP A 317 1.09 -29.38 11.51
N LYS A 318 0.57 -30.45 10.87
CA LYS A 318 0.82 -30.68 9.44
C LYS A 318 0.27 -29.54 8.58
N ILE A 319 -0.99 -29.15 8.76
CA ILE A 319 -1.63 -28.10 7.96
C ILE A 319 -0.81 -26.80 8.04
N CYS A 320 -0.34 -26.44 9.24
CA CYS A 320 0.56 -25.29 9.42
C CYS A 320 1.89 -25.45 8.67
N VAL A 321 2.50 -26.64 8.67
CA VAL A 321 3.74 -26.92 7.92
C VAL A 321 3.49 -26.86 6.41
N GLU A 322 2.37 -27.39 5.92
CA GLU A 322 2.00 -27.34 4.50
C GLU A 322 1.75 -25.92 4.02
N TYR A 323 0.93 -25.14 4.73
CA TYR A 323 0.66 -23.72 4.41
C TYR A 323 1.94 -22.88 4.43
N HIS A 324 2.79 -23.05 5.45
CA HIS A 324 4.08 -22.36 5.52
C HIS A 324 5.00 -22.77 4.37
N THR A 325 5.05 -24.05 3.97
CA THR A 325 5.85 -24.47 2.82
C THR A 325 5.31 -23.89 1.51
N PHE A 326 4.01 -24.02 1.25
CA PHE A 326 3.38 -23.61 0.00
C PHE A 326 3.49 -22.10 -0.25
N PHE A 327 3.09 -21.26 0.72
CA PHE A 327 3.06 -19.80 0.54
C PHE A 327 4.38 -19.09 0.84
N ARG A 328 5.28 -19.68 1.64
CA ARG A 328 6.44 -18.96 2.21
C ARG A 328 7.81 -19.46 1.68
N LEU A 329 7.93 -20.69 1.19
CA LEU A 329 9.21 -21.21 0.70
C LEU A 329 9.34 -21.11 -0.83
N PHE A 330 10.52 -20.75 -1.30
CA PHE A 330 10.82 -20.64 -2.74
C PHE A 330 11.04 -22.01 -3.42
N ASP A 331 11.30 -23.05 -2.63
CA ASP A 331 11.54 -24.44 -3.04
C ASP A 331 11.15 -25.38 -1.87
N GLN A 332 10.91 -26.66 -2.16
CA GLN A 332 10.68 -27.66 -1.13
C GLN A 332 11.92 -27.82 -0.22
N PRO A 333 11.76 -28.01 1.11
CA PRO A 333 12.89 -28.23 2.00
C PRO A 333 13.56 -29.58 1.74
N LYS A 334 14.72 -29.56 1.06
CA LYS A 334 15.48 -30.74 0.59
C LYS A 334 15.63 -31.86 1.64
N PRO A 335 15.62 -33.15 1.24
CA PRO A 335 15.82 -34.29 2.15
C PRO A 335 17.17 -34.30 2.88
N LYS A 336 17.24 -33.66 4.06
CA LYS A 336 18.31 -33.95 5.04
C LYS A 336 18.38 -35.47 5.26
N ALA A 337 19.59 -36.03 5.13
CA ALA A 337 19.85 -37.46 5.31
C ALA A 337 19.32 -37.95 6.67
N LYS A 338 18.82 -39.20 6.69
CA LYS A 338 18.33 -39.82 7.93
C LYS A 338 19.53 -40.11 8.84
N ALA A 339 19.56 -39.49 10.02
CA ALA A 339 20.42 -39.99 11.10
C ALA A 339 19.98 -41.41 11.46
N VAL A 340 20.91 -42.37 11.44
CA VAL A 340 20.60 -43.81 11.48
C VAL A 340 20.03 -44.26 12.83
N PHE A 341 20.18 -43.46 13.90
CA PHE A 341 19.74 -43.80 15.25
C PHE A 341 18.71 -42.80 15.82
N PHE A 342 17.56 -43.33 16.24
CA PHE A 342 16.56 -42.73 17.14
C PHE A 342 16.12 -41.26 16.90
N THR A 343 15.63 -40.92 15.70
CA THR A 343 14.94 -39.63 15.48
C THR A 343 13.58 -39.57 16.21
N ARG A 344 13.56 -39.07 17.45
CA ARG A 344 12.36 -38.89 18.30
C ARG A 344 11.50 -37.70 17.85
N GLY A 345 10.98 -37.73 16.62
CA GLY A 345 10.17 -36.64 16.04
C GLY A 345 9.34 -37.05 14.81
N SER A 346 8.44 -36.16 14.37
CA SER A 346 7.62 -36.36 13.17
C SER A 346 8.43 -36.06 11.91
N SER A 347 8.53 -37.02 10.98
CA SER A 347 9.29 -36.89 9.72
C SER A 347 8.49 -36.33 8.54
N PHE A 348 7.26 -35.86 8.78
CA PHE A 348 6.35 -35.33 7.75
C PHE A 348 6.95 -34.12 7.02
N ARG A 349 6.67 -34.03 5.72
CA ARG A 349 6.96 -32.89 4.84
C ARG A 349 5.79 -32.68 3.90
N TYR A 350 5.63 -31.45 3.42
CA TYR A 350 4.77 -31.15 2.28
C TYR A 350 5.30 -31.86 1.01
N SER A 351 4.38 -32.19 0.09
CA SER A 351 4.64 -32.91 -1.16
C SER A 351 3.80 -32.26 -2.26
N GLY A 352 4.41 -31.34 -3.01
CA GLY A 352 3.76 -30.48 -4.00
C GLY A 352 4.67 -29.31 -4.36
N ARG A 353 4.40 -28.60 -5.47
CA ARG A 353 5.11 -27.36 -5.84
C ARG A 353 4.76 -26.27 -4.83
N THR A 354 5.73 -25.43 -4.42
CA THR A 354 5.37 -24.20 -3.70
C THR A 354 4.62 -23.24 -4.63
N GLN A 355 3.88 -22.27 -4.09
CA GLN A 355 3.12 -21.32 -4.92
C GLN A 355 4.01 -20.60 -5.94
N LYS A 356 5.27 -20.28 -5.56
CA LYS A 356 6.25 -19.74 -6.49
C LYS A 356 6.60 -20.76 -7.60
N GLN A 357 6.91 -22.00 -7.24
CA GLN A 357 7.26 -23.04 -8.23
C GLN A 357 6.11 -23.32 -9.21
N LEU A 358 4.86 -23.22 -8.77
CA LEU A 358 3.69 -23.31 -9.63
C LEU A 358 3.60 -22.11 -10.60
N VAL A 359 3.72 -20.89 -10.07
CA VAL A 359 3.66 -19.65 -10.87
C VAL A 359 4.81 -19.53 -11.87
N ASP A 360 6.01 -20.00 -11.53
CA ASP A 360 7.15 -20.01 -12.47
C ASP A 360 7.01 -21.13 -13.50
N TYR A 361 6.58 -22.35 -13.11
CA TYR A 361 6.25 -23.44 -14.04
C TYR A 361 5.27 -23.01 -15.14
N ILE A 362 4.23 -22.23 -14.81
CA ILE A 362 3.23 -21.77 -15.79
C ILE A 362 3.83 -20.80 -16.82
N LYS A 363 4.77 -19.93 -16.40
CA LYS A 363 5.49 -19.03 -17.33
C LYS A 363 6.40 -19.83 -18.27
N ASP A 364 7.17 -20.75 -17.69
CA ASP A 364 8.20 -21.51 -18.40
C ASP A 364 7.60 -22.56 -19.34
N SER A 365 6.39 -23.06 -19.05
CA SER A 365 5.70 -24.08 -19.87
C SER A 365 5.28 -23.61 -21.26
N GLY A 366 5.21 -22.29 -21.51
CA GLY A 366 4.88 -21.71 -22.82
C GLY A 366 3.51 -22.10 -23.41
N MET A 367 2.64 -22.73 -22.62
CA MET A 367 1.37 -23.26 -23.11
C MET A 367 0.43 -22.12 -23.55
N LYS A 368 -0.12 -22.26 -24.75
CA LYS A 368 -1.17 -21.35 -25.22
C LYS A 368 -2.37 -21.49 -24.29
N LYS A 369 -2.81 -20.37 -23.70
CA LYS A 369 -4.05 -20.32 -22.91
C LYS A 369 -5.22 -20.78 -23.79
N ILE A 370 -5.83 -21.90 -23.44
CA ILE A 370 -7.09 -22.35 -24.03
C ILE A 370 -8.20 -21.80 -23.12
N PRO A 371 -9.09 -20.91 -23.61
CA PRO A 371 -10.24 -20.46 -22.83
C PRO A 371 -11.07 -21.65 -22.35
N TYR A 372 -11.58 -21.60 -21.12
CA TYR A 372 -12.33 -22.72 -20.56
C TYR A 372 -13.80 -22.63 -20.96
N GLU A 373 -14.23 -23.50 -21.87
CA GLU A 373 -15.63 -23.58 -22.26
C GLU A 373 -16.46 -24.37 -21.23
N ARG A 374 -17.35 -23.67 -20.52
CA ARG A 374 -18.16 -24.23 -19.43
C ARG A 374 -19.25 -25.15 -19.99
N ARG A 375 -19.10 -26.47 -19.81
CA ARG A 375 -20.02 -27.54 -20.29
C ARG A 375 -21.52 -27.42 -19.93
N HIS A 376 -21.92 -26.45 -19.09
CA HIS A 376 -23.28 -26.32 -18.56
C HIS A 376 -23.90 -24.92 -18.70
N SER A 377 -23.18 -23.91 -19.20
CA SER A 377 -23.79 -22.59 -19.43
C SER A 377 -24.75 -22.64 -20.62
N LYS A 378 -26.05 -22.44 -20.39
CA LYS A 378 -27.07 -22.25 -21.45
C LYS A 378 -26.95 -20.88 -22.16
N ALA A 379 -25.74 -20.35 -22.32
CA ALA A 379 -25.49 -19.07 -22.94
C ALA A 379 -26.02 -19.10 -24.39
N ARG A 380 -27.21 -18.53 -24.61
CA ARG A 380 -27.85 -18.50 -25.94
C ARG A 380 -26.94 -17.74 -26.89
N ALA A 381 -26.39 -18.42 -27.90
CA ALA A 381 -25.77 -17.75 -29.02
C ALA A 381 -26.81 -16.79 -29.64
N SER A 382 -26.53 -15.48 -29.61
CA SER A 382 -27.54 -14.48 -29.92
C SER A 382 -27.95 -14.54 -31.39
N THR A 383 -29.17 -15.02 -31.65
CA THR A 383 -29.68 -15.34 -32.99
C THR A 383 -30.03 -14.08 -33.79
N ARG A 384 -29.03 -13.26 -34.15
CA ARG A 384 -29.28 -12.02 -34.90
C ARG A 384 -28.20 -11.59 -35.91
N THR A 385 -27.77 -12.51 -36.76
CA THR A 385 -27.51 -12.20 -38.19
C THR A 385 -27.44 -13.47 -39.03
N TYR A 386 -28.25 -13.54 -40.08
CA TYR A 386 -28.10 -14.47 -41.20
C TYR A 386 -28.45 -13.70 -42.48
N ASN A 387 -27.82 -14.12 -43.58
CA ASN A 387 -27.79 -13.48 -44.90
C ASN A 387 -26.91 -12.20 -44.93
N THR A 388 -26.06 -11.99 -45.94
CA THR A 388 -25.93 -12.71 -47.23
C THR A 388 -24.46 -12.91 -47.66
N ASP A 389 -24.24 -14.02 -48.36
CA ASP A 389 -23.15 -14.36 -49.29
C ASP A 389 -21.67 -14.36 -48.86
N VAL A 390 -21.01 -15.45 -49.27
CA VAL A 390 -19.56 -15.66 -49.29
C VAL A 390 -19.13 -15.74 -50.76
N PRO A 391 -17.89 -15.34 -51.12
CA PRO A 391 -16.96 -16.43 -51.45
C PRO A 391 -15.49 -16.19 -51.07
N LYS A 392 -14.92 -17.23 -50.41
CA LYS A 392 -13.56 -17.79 -50.61
C LYS A 392 -12.30 -17.00 -50.15
N GLN A 393 -11.64 -17.65 -49.18
CA GLN A 393 -10.20 -18.02 -49.15
C GLN A 393 -9.14 -17.12 -48.45
N SER A 394 -8.25 -17.83 -47.74
CA SER A 394 -6.86 -17.51 -47.33
C SER A 394 -6.54 -16.36 -46.35
N VAL A 395 -6.28 -16.79 -45.11
CA VAL A 395 -5.16 -16.35 -44.21
C VAL A 395 -3.78 -16.29 -44.90
N PRO A 396 -2.69 -15.69 -44.31
CA PRO A 396 -2.54 -14.85 -43.09
C PRO A 396 -1.57 -13.62 -43.27
N PHE A 397 -0.98 -13.13 -42.15
CA PHE A 397 0.42 -12.63 -41.97
C PHE A 397 0.64 -11.14 -41.58
N THR A 398 1.91 -10.69 -41.51
CA THR A 398 2.46 -9.85 -40.40
C THR A 398 2.86 -8.38 -40.70
N GLU A 399 2.89 -7.60 -39.61
CA GLU A 399 3.78 -6.46 -39.23
C GLU A 399 4.87 -5.94 -40.22
N GLY A 400 4.94 -4.60 -40.42
CA GLY A 400 6.07 -3.89 -41.09
C GLY A 400 5.76 -2.43 -41.52
N LEU A 401 6.72 -1.50 -41.44
CA LEU A 401 6.55 -0.04 -41.69
C LEU A 401 7.15 0.45 -43.04
N ARG A 402 6.51 1.44 -43.71
CA ARG A 402 7.05 2.80 -44.04
C ARG A 402 6.22 3.60 -45.08
N THR A 403 6.51 4.92 -45.18
CA THR A 403 5.88 5.95 -46.05
C THR A 403 6.57 6.14 -47.41
N PRO A 404 5.86 6.68 -48.41
CA PRO A 404 6.00 8.09 -48.87
C PRO A 404 4.74 8.94 -48.51
N GLY A 405 4.47 10.18 -48.96
CA GLY A 405 5.11 11.08 -49.96
C GLY A 405 4.50 12.50 -49.96
N SER A 406 4.57 13.26 -51.07
CA SER A 406 3.93 14.59 -51.25
C SER A 406 3.70 14.92 -52.74
N PRO A 407 2.88 15.93 -53.07
CA PRO A 407 3.38 17.08 -53.86
C PRO A 407 2.94 18.46 -53.30
N ALA A 408 3.39 19.55 -53.96
CA ALA A 408 3.23 20.97 -53.58
C ALA A 408 2.27 21.73 -54.56
N SER A 409 2.05 23.05 -54.60
CA SER A 409 2.62 24.25 -53.92
C SER A 409 1.71 25.51 -54.13
N ALA A 410 2.17 26.68 -53.69
CA ALA A 410 1.72 28.07 -54.02
C ALA A 410 0.37 28.55 -53.40
N ALA A 411 0.16 29.84 -53.06
CA ALA A 411 1.01 31.04 -53.07
C ALA A 411 0.75 31.95 -51.83
N ALA A 412 1.51 33.05 -51.69
CA ALA A 412 1.46 34.03 -50.58
C ALA A 412 0.87 35.39 -51.09
N PRO A 413 1.13 36.63 -50.57
CA PRO A 413 1.89 37.07 -49.36
C PRO A 413 1.32 38.33 -48.59
N PHE A 414 2.09 38.82 -47.58
CA PHE A 414 2.13 40.22 -47.04
C PHE A 414 0.94 40.73 -46.16
N HIS A 415 1.07 41.70 -45.22
CA HIS A 415 2.23 42.37 -44.58
C HIS A 415 1.87 43.02 -43.20
N SER A 416 2.88 43.27 -42.35
CA SER A 416 3.25 44.53 -41.62
C SER A 416 2.20 45.63 -41.27
N VAL A 417 2.31 46.44 -40.19
CA VAL A 417 3.24 46.53 -39.02
C VAL A 417 2.61 47.43 -37.90
N HIS A 418 3.35 47.73 -36.81
CA HIS A 418 3.13 48.70 -35.70
C HIS A 418 2.08 49.84 -35.91
N SER A 419 1.37 50.30 -34.86
CA SER A 419 1.93 51.24 -33.86
C SER A 419 1.05 51.45 -32.60
N SER A 420 1.62 52.13 -31.59
CA SER A 420 1.06 52.36 -30.24
C SER A 420 0.53 53.77 -30.00
N SER A 421 -0.52 53.92 -29.19
CA SER A 421 -0.66 55.06 -28.24
C SER A 421 -1.75 54.86 -27.17
N THR A 422 -1.38 55.08 -25.90
CA THR A 422 -2.26 55.52 -24.80
C THR A 422 -2.21 57.06 -24.74
N PRO A 423 -3.20 57.81 -24.16
CA PRO A 423 -3.43 57.78 -22.71
C PRO A 423 -4.87 58.06 -22.19
N THR A 424 -5.03 57.84 -20.88
CA THR A 424 -6.09 58.35 -19.96
C THR A 424 -5.77 59.78 -19.46
N PRO A 425 -6.53 60.43 -18.54
CA PRO A 425 -7.92 60.25 -18.02
C PRO A 425 -8.74 61.59 -18.06
N VAL A 426 -9.82 61.73 -17.25
CA VAL A 426 -10.24 62.92 -16.41
C VAL A 426 -11.78 63.06 -16.24
N LEU A 427 -12.22 63.48 -15.05
CA LEU A 427 -13.57 63.94 -14.60
C LEU A 427 -13.38 65.35 -13.96
N PRO A 428 -14.36 66.12 -13.39
CA PRO A 428 -15.84 65.98 -13.24
C PRO A 428 -16.67 67.32 -13.46
N ILE A 429 -17.89 67.38 -12.88
CA ILE A 429 -18.73 68.53 -12.36
C ILE A 429 -19.68 69.35 -13.28
N PHE A 430 -20.84 69.68 -12.68
CA PHE A 430 -21.82 70.78 -12.87
C PHE A 430 -23.09 70.60 -13.74
N ALA A 431 -24.25 70.51 -13.05
CA ALA A 431 -25.39 71.47 -12.98
C ALA A 431 -25.98 72.09 -14.29
N GLU A 432 -27.24 72.54 -14.37
CA GLU A 432 -28.45 72.51 -13.49
C GLU A 432 -29.70 72.85 -14.35
N THR A 433 -30.90 72.38 -13.99
CA THR A 433 -32.15 73.20 -13.96
C THR A 433 -33.37 72.46 -13.39
N SER A 434 -34.34 73.26 -12.92
CA SER A 434 -35.52 72.93 -12.09
C SER A 434 -36.81 72.82 -12.98
N PRO A 435 -38.09 72.77 -12.50
CA PRO A 435 -38.58 72.98 -11.12
C PRO A 435 -39.77 72.13 -10.59
N SER A 436 -39.87 72.07 -9.25
CA SER A 436 -41.08 72.18 -8.37
C SER A 436 -42.36 71.37 -8.68
N SER A 437 -43.09 70.78 -7.70
CA SER A 437 -43.25 71.16 -6.28
C SER A 437 -43.89 70.05 -5.40
N LEU A 438 -43.79 70.23 -4.06
CA LEU A 438 -44.66 69.68 -2.99
C LEU A 438 -44.63 68.16 -2.65
N ASP A 439 -43.81 67.83 -1.63
CA ASP A 439 -44.17 67.28 -0.29
C ASP A 439 -45.54 66.57 -0.03
N PRO A 440 -45.70 65.72 1.02
CA PRO A 440 -44.71 65.05 1.90
C PRO A 440 -44.96 63.49 1.93
N GLY A 441 -44.59 62.62 2.89
CA GLY A 441 -43.92 62.72 4.20
C GLY A 441 -43.87 61.37 4.97
N ALA A 442 -43.53 61.41 6.27
CA ALA A 442 -43.71 60.36 7.31
C ALA A 442 -44.34 61.04 8.57
N PRO A 443 -44.42 60.48 9.82
CA PRO A 443 -44.11 59.14 10.37
C PRO A 443 -45.19 58.62 11.40
N TYR A 444 -44.80 57.74 12.36
CA TYR A 444 -45.29 57.62 13.76
C TYR A 444 -46.51 56.74 14.23
N THR A 445 -46.17 55.62 14.90
CA THR A 445 -46.70 55.08 16.21
C THR A 445 -48.08 54.39 16.45
N ARG A 446 -48.04 53.46 17.45
CA ARG A 446 -49.10 52.98 18.40
C ARG A 446 -50.19 52.03 17.83
N ILE A 447 -50.48 50.82 18.34
CA ILE A 447 -50.83 50.32 19.71
C ILE A 447 -52.10 51.03 20.24
N PRO A 448 -53.25 50.36 20.51
CA PRO A 448 -53.43 49.09 21.24
C PRO A 448 -54.33 48.04 20.51
N GLY A 449 -54.71 46.88 21.05
CA GLY A 449 -54.40 46.19 22.33
C GLY A 449 -55.62 45.50 22.97
N ASN A 450 -55.40 44.60 23.94
CA ASN A 450 -56.40 43.90 24.80
C ASN A 450 -57.33 42.87 24.09
N SER A 451 -57.85 41.81 24.74
CA SER A 451 -57.62 41.25 26.09
C SER A 451 -58.13 39.79 26.21
N ALA A 452 -57.68 39.09 27.27
CA ALA A 452 -58.32 37.92 27.92
C ALA A 452 -58.43 36.58 27.14
N ALA A 453 -58.39 35.39 27.77
CA ALA A 453 -57.90 34.99 29.11
C ALA A 453 -57.69 33.45 29.19
N ALA A 454 -56.97 33.00 30.23
CA ALA A 454 -57.18 31.82 31.11
C ALA A 454 -57.81 30.49 30.57
N LEU A 455 -57.40 29.29 30.99
CA LEU A 455 -56.53 28.85 32.11
C LEU A 455 -55.93 27.43 31.82
N ALA A 456 -55.27 26.82 32.81
CA ALA A 456 -54.59 25.51 32.79
C ALA A 456 -55.54 24.32 32.47
N GLU A 457 -55.11 23.08 32.13
CA GLU A 457 -54.08 22.23 32.76
C GLU A 457 -53.44 21.14 31.85
N GLU A 458 -52.22 20.71 32.24
CA GLU A 458 -51.61 19.38 31.99
C GLU A 458 -52.02 18.40 33.12
N PRO A 459 -51.86 17.05 33.07
CA PRO A 459 -51.10 16.22 32.11
C PRO A 459 -51.87 14.95 31.67
N GLY A 460 -51.21 13.89 31.16
CA GLY A 460 -51.79 12.54 31.37
C GLY A 460 -51.35 11.31 30.56
N ARG A 461 -50.06 10.96 30.58
CA ARG A 461 -49.50 9.58 30.38
C ARG A 461 -50.48 8.37 30.26
N LYS A 462 -50.17 7.50 29.27
CA LYS A 462 -50.32 6.01 29.16
C LYS A 462 -51.21 5.56 27.98
N LEU A 463 -51.03 4.39 27.38
CA LEU A 463 -49.90 3.44 27.22
C LEU A 463 -50.37 2.35 26.23
N MET A 464 -49.44 1.72 25.52
CA MET A 464 -49.54 0.33 25.01
C MET A 464 -50.30 0.06 23.70
N GLN A 465 -49.61 -0.71 22.84
CA GLN A 465 -50.12 -1.76 21.93
C GLN A 465 -51.03 -1.42 20.73
N GLN A 466 -50.37 -1.45 19.56
CA GLN A 466 -50.71 -2.25 18.35
C GLN A 466 -51.52 -3.55 18.61
N PRO A 467 -52.10 -4.22 17.58
CA PRO A 467 -51.91 -4.04 16.12
C PRO A 467 -53.22 -3.93 15.30
N GLY A 468 -53.12 -3.80 13.96
CA GLY A 468 -54.28 -4.03 13.08
C GLY A 468 -54.21 -3.36 11.69
N SER A 469 -53.47 -3.95 10.76
CA SER A 469 -53.83 -3.87 9.32
C SER A 469 -55.00 -4.84 9.05
N PRO A 470 -55.86 -4.70 8.02
CA PRO A 470 -55.41 -4.80 6.61
C PRO A 470 -56.25 -4.07 5.52
N MET A 471 -55.75 -4.08 4.26
CA MET A 471 -56.52 -4.23 2.99
C MET A 471 -57.61 -3.19 2.63
N LEU A 472 -58.14 -3.10 1.38
CA LEU A 472 -57.59 -3.25 0.02
C LEU A 472 -58.58 -2.56 -0.95
N GLN A 473 -58.11 -2.10 -2.13
CA GLN A 473 -58.92 -1.74 -3.31
C GLN A 473 -59.95 -0.59 -3.13
N GLY A 474 -60.34 0.13 -4.19
CA GLY A 474 -59.88 0.11 -5.59
C GLY A 474 -60.89 0.77 -6.53
N VAL A 475 -60.68 0.63 -7.85
CA VAL A 475 -61.54 1.13 -8.95
C VAL A 475 -61.54 2.67 -9.10
N GLY A 476 -61.48 3.26 -10.31
CA GLY A 476 -61.41 2.68 -11.65
C GLY A 476 -60.83 3.65 -12.69
N PHE A 477 -60.70 3.19 -13.93
CA PHE A 477 -60.09 3.90 -15.07
C PHE A 477 -61.16 4.35 -16.10
N ASP A 478 -60.70 4.80 -17.27
CA ASP A 478 -61.44 5.06 -18.53
C ASP A 478 -62.20 6.40 -18.66
N SER A 479 -62.18 7.10 -19.81
CA SER A 479 -61.37 6.95 -21.05
C SER A 479 -61.33 8.24 -21.91
N VAL A 480 -60.34 8.32 -22.82
CA VAL A 480 -60.23 9.27 -23.98
C VAL A 480 -60.99 8.69 -25.21
N PRO A 481 -60.89 9.11 -26.52
CA PRO A 481 -59.99 10.05 -27.26
C PRO A 481 -60.71 10.96 -28.35
N VAL A 482 -59.95 11.48 -29.35
CA VAL A 482 -60.34 11.93 -30.73
C VAL A 482 -60.86 13.39 -30.92
N ASP A 483 -60.42 14.23 -31.89
CA ASP A 483 -59.16 14.33 -32.71
C ASP A 483 -59.02 15.68 -33.50
N HIS A 484 -57.75 16.13 -33.70
CA HIS A 484 -57.13 16.75 -34.92
C HIS A 484 -57.74 18.00 -35.66
N PRO A 485 -57.08 18.58 -36.71
CA PRO A 485 -55.69 19.09 -36.78
C PRO A 485 -55.48 20.47 -37.49
N GLN A 486 -54.31 21.12 -37.31
CA GLN A 486 -53.74 22.16 -38.20
C GLN A 486 -52.19 22.08 -38.24
N LEU A 487 -51.51 22.70 -39.22
CA LEU A 487 -50.11 22.40 -39.62
C LEU A 487 -49.31 23.62 -40.15
N SER A 488 -47.97 23.50 -40.25
CA SER A 488 -46.97 24.48 -40.79
C SER A 488 -46.53 25.57 -39.79
N SER A 489 -45.40 26.29 -39.88
CA SER A 489 -44.43 26.55 -40.98
C SER A 489 -43.02 26.91 -40.37
N LEU A 490 -41.90 26.21 -40.63
CA LEU A 490 -40.91 26.36 -41.73
C LEU A 490 -39.78 27.44 -41.60
N VAL A 491 -38.57 26.98 -41.18
CA VAL A 491 -37.17 27.42 -41.57
C VAL A 491 -36.78 28.92 -41.25
N VAL A 492 -35.52 29.44 -41.22
CA VAL A 492 -34.20 29.16 -41.84
C VAL A 492 -32.99 29.69 -41.01
N LYS A 493 -31.95 28.86 -40.74
CA LYS A 493 -30.49 29.15 -40.48
C LYS A 493 -30.06 30.21 -39.41
N SER A 494 -28.82 30.25 -38.89
CA SER A 494 -27.76 29.25 -38.59
C SER A 494 -26.52 29.98 -38.01
N SER A 495 -25.91 29.49 -36.92
CA SER A 495 -24.46 29.14 -36.85
C SER A 495 -23.88 29.07 -35.43
N LEU A 496 -23.11 28.00 -35.17
CA LEU A 496 -21.97 27.85 -34.24
C LEU A 496 -22.16 28.17 -32.72
N GLY A 497 -21.65 27.34 -31.79
CA GLY A 497 -20.89 26.11 -31.97
C GLY A 497 -20.86 25.24 -30.70
N LEU A 498 -20.55 23.95 -30.89
CA LEU A 498 -20.55 22.92 -29.84
C LEU A 498 -19.29 22.06 -29.91
N ASN A 499 -19.06 21.31 -28.82
CA ASN A 499 -17.94 20.39 -28.60
C ASN A 499 -17.69 19.41 -29.77
N PRO A 500 -16.41 19.07 -29.99
CA PRO A 500 -16.01 17.74 -30.45
C PRO A 500 -15.15 17.03 -29.38
N ALA A 501 -15.66 15.95 -28.81
CA ALA A 501 -14.82 14.89 -28.26
C ALA A 501 -14.65 13.82 -29.35
N PHE A 502 -13.42 13.42 -29.67
CA PHE A 502 -13.18 12.34 -30.63
C PHE A 502 -12.05 11.39 -30.22
N GLN A 503 -12.32 10.11 -30.46
CA GLN A 503 -11.35 9.03 -30.49
C GLN A 503 -10.61 9.05 -31.82
N VAL A 504 -9.35 8.58 -31.86
CA VAL A 504 -8.77 7.96 -33.06
C VAL A 504 -7.87 6.80 -32.61
N ASN A 505 -7.89 5.68 -33.35
CA ASN A 505 -6.87 4.64 -33.27
C ASN A 505 -6.45 4.20 -34.70
N LEU A 506 -5.36 3.44 -34.81
CA LEU A 506 -4.50 3.28 -35.99
C LEU A 506 -5.09 2.52 -37.19
N ASN A 507 -4.53 2.79 -38.40
CA ASN A 507 -4.05 1.85 -39.45
C ASN A 507 -3.48 2.65 -40.67
N ALA A 508 -2.70 2.15 -41.65
CA ALA A 508 -2.41 0.77 -42.11
C ALA A 508 -0.97 0.57 -42.72
N ALA A 509 -0.71 -0.67 -43.22
CA ALA A 509 0.38 -1.30 -44.02
C ALA A 509 1.39 -0.46 -44.89
N GLY A 510 2.51 -1.02 -45.41
CA GLY A 510 3.15 -2.36 -45.26
C GLY A 510 4.17 -2.74 -46.38
N GLN A 511 4.81 -3.93 -46.27
CA GLN A 511 5.76 -4.60 -47.22
C GLN A 511 7.17 -3.98 -47.47
N GLY A 512 8.25 -4.72 -47.75
CA GLY A 512 8.49 -6.18 -47.60
C GLY A 512 9.66 -6.76 -48.46
N SER A 513 10.55 -7.60 -47.89
CA SER A 513 11.33 -8.67 -48.58
C SER A 513 12.22 -9.49 -47.60
N SER A 514 12.44 -10.77 -47.94
CA SER A 514 13.21 -11.80 -47.19
C SER A 514 14.32 -12.39 -48.13
N PRO A 515 15.03 -13.56 -47.95
CA PRO A 515 14.82 -14.69 -47.02
C PRO A 515 16.05 -15.48 -46.45
N LEU A 516 15.75 -16.43 -45.53
CA LEU A 516 16.34 -17.78 -45.30
C LEU A 516 17.88 -18.01 -45.18
N LEU A 517 18.32 -18.57 -44.03
CA LEU A 517 18.63 -20.02 -43.86
C LEU A 517 19.01 -20.40 -42.40
N SER A 518 18.99 -21.70 -42.07
CA SER A 518 19.32 -22.38 -40.79
C SER A 518 20.53 -23.35 -40.99
N PRO A 519 21.10 -24.18 -40.05
CA PRO A 519 20.51 -24.86 -38.86
C PRO A 519 21.36 -25.15 -37.57
N VAL A 520 20.60 -25.43 -36.48
CA VAL A 520 20.72 -26.32 -35.27
C VAL A 520 22.03 -27.07 -34.85
N LEU A 521 22.15 -27.32 -33.51
CA LEU A 521 22.99 -28.29 -32.73
C LEU A 521 24.41 -27.79 -32.28
N SER A 522 24.97 -28.11 -31.10
CA SER A 522 24.46 -28.79 -29.87
C SER A 522 25.31 -28.49 -28.60
N ASP A 523 24.83 -28.98 -27.44
CA ASP A 523 25.34 -28.83 -26.05
C ASP A 523 26.82 -29.24 -25.77
N ALA A 524 27.51 -28.43 -24.95
CA ALA A 524 28.44 -28.86 -23.88
C ALA A 524 28.87 -27.67 -22.98
N GLY A 525 28.99 -27.88 -21.66
CA GLY A 525 29.16 -26.80 -20.69
C GLY A 525 30.54 -26.12 -20.60
N GLY A 526 30.55 -24.84 -20.23
CA GLY A 526 31.73 -24.04 -19.94
C GLY A 526 31.41 -22.81 -19.07
N ALA A 527 32.38 -22.31 -18.32
CA ALA A 527 32.20 -21.10 -17.50
C ALA A 527 32.51 -19.81 -18.28
N ARG A 528 32.00 -18.68 -17.78
CA ARG A 528 32.10 -17.30 -18.30
C ARG A 528 31.14 -16.98 -19.45
N ILE A 529 30.20 -16.05 -19.18
CA ILE A 529 29.83 -14.85 -19.96
C ILE A 529 28.79 -14.10 -19.08
N GLU A 530 29.25 -13.19 -18.23
CA GLU A 530 28.44 -12.14 -17.57
C GLU A 530 29.13 -10.77 -17.79
N GLU A 531 29.54 -10.48 -19.03
CA GLU A 531 30.26 -9.23 -19.38
C GLU A 531 29.76 -8.52 -20.65
N ASP A 532 29.29 -9.23 -21.68
CA ASP A 532 29.13 -8.66 -23.03
C ASP A 532 27.95 -7.66 -23.18
N ASP A 533 26.93 -7.74 -22.32
CA ASP A 533 25.71 -6.91 -22.43
C ASP A 533 25.87 -5.47 -21.86
N GLU A 534 26.99 -5.13 -21.20
CA GLU A 534 27.31 -3.72 -20.87
C GLU A 534 27.97 -2.95 -22.05
N MET A 535 28.28 -3.61 -23.18
CA MET A 535 29.11 -3.02 -24.24
C MET A 535 28.34 -2.05 -25.18
N LYS A 536 27.00 -2.05 -25.18
CA LYS A 536 26.18 -1.05 -25.90
C LYS A 536 26.03 0.26 -25.12
N ARG A 537 27.17 0.91 -24.85
CA ARG A 537 27.22 2.25 -24.23
C ARG A 537 26.46 3.28 -25.08
N LYS A 538 25.23 3.63 -24.68
CA LYS A 538 24.69 4.98 -24.90
C LYS A 538 25.79 5.94 -24.43
N ARG A 539 26.34 6.76 -25.33
CA ARG A 539 27.47 7.66 -25.04
C ARG A 539 26.98 8.90 -24.31
N CYS A 540 26.44 8.69 -23.10
CA CYS A 540 25.99 9.74 -22.19
C CYS A 540 27.11 10.79 -22.04
N PRO A 541 26.79 12.09 -22.07
CA PRO A 541 27.75 13.12 -21.70
C PRO A 541 28.32 12.80 -20.31
N ALA A 542 29.65 12.72 -20.20
CA ALA A 542 30.34 12.49 -18.92
C ALA A 542 30.36 13.75 -18.03
N ASP A 543 29.53 14.73 -18.36
CA ASP A 543 29.50 16.06 -17.77
C ASP A 543 28.54 16.13 -16.57
N LYS A 544 28.95 16.89 -15.56
CA LYS A 544 28.24 17.10 -14.31
C LYS A 544 26.96 17.92 -14.51
N ALA A 545 26.96 18.89 -15.44
CA ALA A 545 25.78 19.73 -15.69
C ALA A 545 24.62 18.91 -16.29
N TYR A 546 24.92 17.98 -17.20
CA TYR A 546 23.95 17.01 -17.73
C TYR A 546 23.29 16.18 -16.62
N PHE A 547 24.03 15.67 -15.63
CA PHE A 547 23.43 14.95 -14.51
C PHE A 547 22.61 15.87 -13.57
N ILE A 548 23.00 17.13 -13.39
CA ILE A 548 22.17 18.11 -12.66
C ILE A 548 20.87 18.40 -13.44
N ALA A 549 20.92 18.50 -14.77
CA ALA A 549 19.71 18.64 -15.59
C ALA A 549 18.78 17.42 -15.46
N LYS A 550 19.32 16.19 -15.41
CA LYS A 550 18.54 14.98 -15.08
C LYS A 550 17.94 15.03 -13.67
N GLU A 551 18.61 15.63 -12.69
CA GLU A 551 18.09 15.83 -11.33
C GLU A 551 16.96 16.86 -11.27
N ILE A 552 17.08 17.96 -12.04
CA ILE A 552 16.00 18.94 -12.26
C ILE A 552 14.77 18.21 -12.82
N LEU A 553 14.93 17.46 -13.92
CA LEU A 553 13.85 16.70 -14.54
C LEU A 553 13.20 15.69 -13.58
N ALA A 554 14.01 14.89 -12.89
CA ALA A 554 13.51 13.80 -12.06
C ALA A 554 12.72 14.32 -10.85
N THR A 555 13.18 15.42 -10.25
CA THR A 555 12.46 16.10 -9.17
C THR A 555 11.24 16.86 -9.69
N GLU A 556 11.27 17.40 -10.93
CA GLU A 556 10.11 18.08 -11.54
C GLU A 556 8.94 17.14 -11.79
N ARG A 557 9.20 15.94 -12.35
CA ARG A 557 8.16 14.90 -12.52
C ARG A 557 7.50 14.51 -11.20
N THR A 558 8.29 14.48 -10.13
CA THR A 558 7.79 14.16 -8.78
C THR A 558 6.95 15.30 -8.23
N TYR A 559 7.43 16.53 -8.37
CA TYR A 559 6.73 17.73 -7.94
C TYR A 559 5.42 17.95 -8.70
N LEU A 560 5.35 17.66 -10.00
CA LEU A 560 4.09 17.73 -10.74
C LEU A 560 3.07 16.71 -10.20
N LYS A 561 3.50 15.49 -9.88
CA LYS A 561 2.67 14.50 -9.17
C LYS A 561 2.25 14.96 -7.78
N ASP A 562 3.12 15.65 -7.03
CA ASP A 562 2.75 16.26 -5.75
C ASP A 562 1.66 17.35 -5.89
N LEU A 563 1.60 18.08 -7.01
CA LEU A 563 0.52 19.03 -7.30
C LEU A 563 -0.78 18.32 -7.70
N GLU A 564 -0.71 17.26 -8.52
CA GLU A 564 -1.88 16.46 -8.92
C GLU A 564 -2.66 15.91 -7.72
N VAL A 565 -1.98 15.57 -6.61
CA VAL A 565 -2.62 15.15 -5.34
C VAL A 565 -3.66 16.19 -4.88
N ILE A 566 -3.39 17.48 -5.07
CA ILE A 566 -4.33 18.57 -4.73
C ILE A 566 -5.28 18.86 -5.91
N THR A 567 -4.73 19.23 -7.07
CA THR A 567 -5.51 19.79 -8.19
C THR A 567 -6.43 18.80 -8.86
N VAL A 568 -6.08 17.50 -8.83
CA VAL A 568 -6.87 16.40 -9.42
C VAL A 568 -7.54 15.57 -8.33
N TRP A 569 -6.77 14.93 -7.45
CA TRP A 569 -7.28 13.90 -6.55
C TRP A 569 -8.10 14.49 -5.38
N PHE A 570 -7.55 15.47 -4.64
CA PHE A 570 -8.29 16.11 -3.54
C PHE A 570 -9.50 16.90 -4.07
N ARG A 571 -9.35 17.61 -5.20
CA ARG A 571 -10.47 18.24 -5.93
C ARG A 571 -11.61 17.26 -6.17
N SER A 572 -11.31 16.09 -6.75
CA SER A 572 -12.32 15.08 -7.05
C SER A 572 -13.07 14.64 -5.80
N ALA A 573 -12.35 14.41 -4.68
CA ALA A 573 -12.97 14.04 -3.40
C ALA A 573 -13.90 15.13 -2.84
N VAL A 574 -13.46 16.39 -2.77
CA VAL A 574 -14.26 17.46 -2.15
C VAL A 574 -15.46 17.90 -3.00
N ILE A 575 -15.35 17.80 -4.34
CA ILE A 575 -16.47 18.03 -5.27
C ILE A 575 -17.46 16.88 -5.20
N LYS A 576 -17.01 15.62 -5.32
CA LYS A 576 -17.87 14.42 -5.32
C LYS A 576 -18.77 14.37 -4.08
N GLU A 577 -18.19 14.64 -2.91
CA GLU A 577 -18.93 14.64 -1.66
C GLU A 577 -19.64 15.97 -1.38
N ASN A 578 -19.41 17.03 -2.15
CA ASN A 578 -19.85 18.41 -1.89
C ASN A 578 -19.62 18.81 -0.42
N ALA A 579 -18.34 18.80 0.00
CA ALA A 579 -17.92 18.90 1.40
C ALA A 579 -17.24 20.22 1.77
N MET A 580 -16.81 21.02 0.79
CA MET A 580 -16.06 22.26 0.99
C MET A 580 -16.88 23.48 0.48
N PRO A 581 -16.94 24.61 1.21
CA PRO A 581 -17.63 25.81 0.74
C PRO A 581 -16.99 26.39 -0.53
N GLU A 582 -17.80 26.94 -1.44
CA GLU A 582 -17.36 27.48 -2.73
C GLU A 582 -16.29 28.58 -2.62
N GLY A 583 -16.37 29.45 -1.62
CA GLY A 583 -15.33 30.44 -1.35
C GLY A 583 -13.97 29.83 -1.01
N LEU A 584 -13.95 28.73 -0.24
CA LEU A 584 -12.72 28.01 0.10
C LEU A 584 -12.22 27.13 -1.05
N MET A 585 -13.13 26.53 -1.83
CA MET A 585 -12.81 25.85 -3.10
C MET A 585 -12.07 26.81 -4.04
N THR A 586 -12.60 28.02 -4.21
CA THR A 586 -12.01 29.07 -5.05
C THR A 586 -10.67 29.53 -4.49
N LEU A 587 -10.59 29.85 -3.19
CA LEU A 587 -9.35 30.26 -2.53
C LEU A 587 -8.23 29.21 -2.67
N LEU A 588 -8.54 27.92 -2.51
CA LEU A 588 -7.56 26.84 -2.70
C LEU A 588 -7.15 26.71 -4.17
N PHE A 589 -8.12 26.54 -5.07
CA PHE A 589 -7.82 26.09 -6.43
C PHE A 589 -7.41 27.21 -7.39
N SER A 590 -7.90 28.44 -7.22
CA SER A 590 -7.45 29.60 -8.02
C SER A 590 -6.01 30.02 -7.72
N ASN A 591 -5.43 29.59 -6.59
CA ASN A 591 -4.00 29.75 -6.30
C ASN A 591 -3.16 28.55 -6.79
N MET A 592 -3.69 27.32 -6.73
CA MET A 592 -2.95 26.10 -7.10
C MET A 592 -2.91 25.80 -8.62
N ASP A 593 -4.01 26.05 -9.35
CA ASP A 593 -4.12 25.66 -10.77
C ASP A 593 -3.17 26.41 -11.72
N PRO A 594 -2.97 27.74 -11.58
CA PRO A 594 -2.01 28.46 -12.42
C PRO A 594 -0.59 27.92 -12.26
N ILE A 595 -0.20 27.57 -11.02
CA ILE A 595 1.09 26.96 -10.71
C ILE A 595 1.20 25.58 -11.39
N TYR A 596 0.17 24.73 -11.26
CA TYR A 596 0.16 23.40 -11.86
C TYR A 596 0.32 23.42 -13.39
N GLU A 597 -0.45 24.25 -14.11
CA GLU A 597 -0.34 24.30 -15.58
C GLU A 597 0.98 24.95 -16.05
N PHE A 598 1.52 25.94 -15.34
CA PHE A 598 2.87 26.46 -15.61
C PHE A 598 3.93 25.35 -15.51
N HIS A 599 3.96 24.61 -14.40
CA HIS A 599 4.94 23.53 -14.20
C HIS A 599 4.72 22.35 -15.17
N ARG A 600 3.48 22.07 -15.56
CA ARG A 600 3.13 21.10 -16.61
C ARG A 600 3.61 21.52 -18.00
N GLY A 601 3.73 22.82 -18.26
CA GLY A 601 4.44 23.37 -19.42
C GLY A 601 5.95 23.21 -19.29
N PHE A 602 6.53 23.73 -18.19
CA PHE A 602 7.97 23.74 -17.92
C PHE A 602 8.62 22.34 -17.97
N LEU A 603 7.95 21.32 -17.42
CA LEU A 603 8.41 19.93 -17.46
C LEU A 603 8.68 19.46 -18.90
N LYS A 604 7.77 19.79 -19.85
CA LYS A 604 7.91 19.40 -21.26
C LYS A 604 9.13 20.05 -21.92
N GLU A 605 9.44 21.30 -21.55
CA GLU A 605 10.64 21.99 -22.05
C GLU A 605 11.93 21.32 -21.57
N ILE A 606 11.98 20.93 -20.30
CA ILE A 606 13.11 20.20 -19.71
C ILE A 606 13.27 18.82 -20.37
N GLU A 607 12.16 18.10 -20.57
CA GLU A 607 12.16 16.80 -21.25
C GLU A 607 12.65 16.91 -22.70
N GLN A 608 12.12 17.87 -23.47
CA GLN A 608 12.57 18.14 -24.83
C GLN A 608 14.06 18.51 -24.88
N ARG A 609 14.53 19.35 -23.96
CA ARG A 609 15.95 19.74 -23.87
C ARG A 609 16.86 18.55 -23.61
N LEU A 610 16.51 17.67 -22.67
CA LEU A 610 17.31 16.48 -22.36
C LEU A 610 17.29 15.43 -23.48
N LEU A 611 16.16 15.27 -24.19
CA LEU A 611 16.08 14.42 -25.38
C LEU A 611 17.02 14.92 -26.50
N LEU A 612 17.13 16.24 -26.69
CA LEU A 612 18.08 16.84 -27.64
C LEU A 612 19.54 16.72 -27.16
N TRP A 613 19.79 16.74 -25.84
CA TRP A 613 21.11 16.54 -25.24
C TRP A 613 21.62 15.09 -25.37
N GLU A 614 20.74 14.10 -25.19
CA GLU A 614 21.02 12.66 -25.42
C GLU A 614 21.08 12.27 -26.92
N GLY A 615 20.56 13.11 -27.82
CA GLY A 615 20.36 12.81 -29.23
C GLY A 615 21.64 12.73 -30.08
N LYS A 616 21.56 12.01 -31.21
CA LYS A 616 22.58 12.04 -32.27
C LYS A 616 22.43 13.28 -33.15
N THR A 617 22.68 14.47 -32.59
CA THR A 617 22.65 15.75 -33.32
C THR A 617 23.96 16.00 -34.08
N ASN A 618 23.87 16.71 -35.21
CA ASN A 618 25.03 17.12 -36.01
C ASN A 618 25.96 18.02 -35.20
N ALA A 619 27.28 17.82 -35.32
CA ALA A 619 28.29 18.46 -34.46
C ALA A 619 28.19 20.00 -34.41
N TYR A 620 27.82 20.64 -35.53
CA TYR A 620 27.67 22.09 -35.65
C TYR A 620 26.54 22.70 -34.79
N VAL A 621 25.48 21.95 -34.47
CA VAL A 621 24.33 22.44 -33.68
C VAL A 621 24.39 21.95 -32.22
N LYS A 622 25.49 21.30 -31.84
CA LYS A 622 25.57 20.53 -30.59
C LYS A 622 25.75 21.42 -29.35
N GLY A 623 26.38 22.59 -29.49
CA GLY A 623 26.63 23.51 -28.37
C GLY A 623 25.37 24.15 -27.79
N ASP A 624 24.41 24.54 -28.62
CA ASP A 624 23.22 25.30 -28.17
C ASP A 624 22.24 24.48 -27.32
N TYR A 625 22.21 23.14 -27.49
CA TYR A 625 21.32 22.23 -26.77
C TYR A 625 21.97 21.51 -25.59
N GLN A 626 23.30 21.50 -25.47
CA GLN A 626 24.01 20.85 -24.35
C GLN A 626 24.15 21.79 -23.14
N ARG A 627 23.02 22.40 -22.74
CA ARG A 627 22.90 23.40 -21.67
C ARG A 627 21.46 23.48 -21.14
N ILE A 628 21.24 24.14 -20.00
CA ILE A 628 19.90 24.26 -19.37
C ILE A 628 19.61 25.66 -18.79
N GLY A 629 20.63 26.51 -18.63
CA GLY A 629 20.52 27.82 -17.99
C GLY A 629 19.54 28.76 -18.68
N ASP A 630 19.41 28.70 -20.00
CA ASP A 630 18.44 29.47 -20.80
C ASP A 630 16.98 29.05 -20.55
N VAL A 631 16.71 27.74 -20.45
CA VAL A 631 15.37 27.21 -20.13
C VAL A 631 14.98 27.60 -18.70
N MET A 632 15.92 27.48 -17.76
CA MET A 632 15.71 27.94 -16.38
C MET A 632 15.47 29.45 -16.32
N LEU A 633 16.32 30.26 -16.97
CA LEU A 633 16.25 31.72 -16.98
C LEU A 633 14.94 32.25 -17.59
N ARG A 634 14.42 31.62 -18.65
CA ARG A 634 13.10 31.99 -19.18
C ARG A 634 11.99 31.70 -18.17
N ASN A 635 11.94 30.47 -17.65
CA ASN A 635 10.82 30.02 -16.82
C ASN A 635 10.83 30.64 -15.42
N MET A 636 11.99 30.84 -14.79
CA MET A 636 12.10 31.50 -13.48
C MET A 636 11.67 32.97 -13.52
N ARG A 637 11.81 33.66 -14.66
CA ARG A 637 11.27 35.01 -14.85
C ARG A 637 9.75 35.02 -14.86
N THR A 638 9.13 34.13 -15.64
CA THR A 638 7.67 33.96 -15.66
C THR A 638 7.15 33.54 -14.28
N LEU A 639 7.88 32.69 -13.55
CA LEU A 639 7.53 32.25 -12.20
C LEU A 639 7.48 33.39 -11.15
N LYS A 640 8.03 34.59 -11.45
CA LYS A 640 7.78 35.80 -10.65
C LYS A 640 6.31 36.19 -10.61
N GLU A 641 5.60 36.03 -11.72
CA GLU A 641 4.22 36.50 -11.90
C GLU A 641 3.27 35.72 -10.97
N PHE A 642 3.71 34.55 -10.48
CA PHE A 642 2.99 33.69 -9.56
C PHE A 642 3.29 33.97 -8.07
N THR A 643 4.11 34.98 -7.76
CA THR A 643 4.39 35.42 -6.37
C THR A 643 3.12 35.70 -5.58
N SER A 644 2.12 36.31 -6.22
CA SER A 644 0.83 36.67 -5.65
C SER A 644 -0.03 35.47 -5.24
N TYR A 645 0.07 34.35 -5.96
CA TYR A 645 -0.58 33.09 -5.57
C TYR A 645 0.15 32.47 -4.38
N LEU A 646 1.49 32.38 -4.45
CA LEU A 646 2.32 31.80 -3.38
C LEU A 646 2.17 32.55 -2.04
N GLN A 647 2.03 33.87 -2.08
CA GLN A 647 1.74 34.71 -0.91
C GLN A 647 0.45 34.32 -0.17
N LYS A 648 -0.52 33.70 -0.85
CA LYS A 648 -1.80 33.27 -0.26
C LYS A 648 -1.79 31.85 0.28
N HIS A 649 -0.67 31.11 0.20
CA HIS A 649 -0.64 29.73 0.71
C HIS A 649 -0.84 29.63 2.23
N ASP A 650 -0.45 30.66 2.99
CA ASP A 650 -0.71 30.76 4.42
C ASP A 650 -2.21 30.98 4.73
N GLU A 651 -2.86 31.86 3.96
CA GLU A 651 -4.31 32.09 3.99
C GLU A 651 -5.09 30.81 3.65
N VAL A 652 -4.70 30.12 2.58
CA VAL A 652 -5.26 28.82 2.15
C VAL A 652 -5.14 27.76 3.24
N LEU A 653 -3.95 27.61 3.84
CA LEU A 653 -3.69 26.64 4.90
C LEU A 653 -4.53 26.95 6.15
N THR A 654 -4.55 28.22 6.55
CA THR A 654 -5.27 28.73 7.72
C THR A 654 -6.79 28.58 7.59
N GLU A 655 -7.38 28.96 6.45
CA GLU A 655 -8.83 28.80 6.23
C GLU A 655 -9.23 27.34 6.00
N LEU A 656 -8.37 26.52 5.38
CA LEU A 656 -8.61 25.07 5.30
C LEU A 656 -8.65 24.42 6.69
N GLU A 657 -7.73 24.77 7.59
CA GLU A 657 -7.74 24.25 8.96
C GLU A 657 -8.94 24.76 9.78
N LYS A 658 -9.27 26.06 9.69
CA LYS A 658 -10.48 26.64 10.32
C LYS A 658 -11.76 25.96 9.83
N ALA A 659 -11.90 25.76 8.51
CA ALA A 659 -13.05 25.10 7.92
C ALA A 659 -13.12 23.62 8.32
N THR A 660 -11.98 22.90 8.34
CA THR A 660 -11.90 21.50 8.76
C THR A 660 -12.32 21.32 10.22
N LYS A 661 -11.96 22.25 11.11
CA LYS A 661 -12.40 22.25 12.53
C LYS A 661 -13.89 22.60 12.72
N ARG A 662 -14.51 23.33 11.78
CA ARG A 662 -15.92 23.77 11.85
C ARG A 662 -16.89 22.82 11.14
N LEU A 663 -16.46 22.22 10.03
CA LEU A 663 -17.31 21.47 9.11
C LEU A 663 -17.00 19.96 9.20
N LYS A 664 -17.73 19.23 10.05
CA LYS A 664 -17.55 17.78 10.24
C LYS A 664 -17.54 16.97 8.93
N LYS A 665 -18.29 17.41 7.91
CA LYS A 665 -18.29 16.78 6.58
C LYS A 665 -16.95 16.93 5.85
N LEU A 666 -16.34 18.11 5.92
CA LEU A 666 -14.98 18.35 5.42
C LEU A 666 -13.94 17.59 6.25
N GLU A 667 -14.12 17.55 7.58
CA GLU A 667 -13.25 16.79 8.50
C GLU A 667 -13.19 15.29 8.16
N MET A 668 -14.33 14.67 7.83
CA MET A 668 -14.38 13.27 7.39
C MET A 668 -13.70 13.09 6.03
N VAL A 669 -14.03 13.90 5.02
CA VAL A 669 -13.42 13.81 3.67
C VAL A 669 -11.91 14.04 3.71
N TYR A 670 -11.42 14.99 4.52
CA TYR A 670 -10.00 15.24 4.73
C TYR A 670 -9.30 13.99 5.31
N LYS A 671 -9.85 13.41 6.38
CA LYS A 671 -9.30 12.21 7.03
C LYS A 671 -9.32 10.97 6.14
N GLU A 672 -10.42 10.76 5.40
CA GLU A 672 -10.52 9.65 4.44
C GLU A 672 -9.56 9.85 3.26
N PHE A 673 -9.32 11.08 2.82
CA PHE A 673 -8.34 11.39 1.76
C PHE A 673 -6.89 11.09 2.21
N GLU A 674 -6.50 11.45 3.44
CA GLU A 674 -5.18 11.11 4.00
C GLU A 674 -4.96 9.59 4.19
N LEU A 675 -6.00 8.76 4.13
CA LEU A 675 -5.88 7.29 4.12
C LEU A 675 -5.70 6.70 2.72
N GLN A 676 -5.87 7.49 1.65
CA GLN A 676 -5.68 7.03 0.27
C GLN A 676 -4.20 6.94 -0.10
N LYS A 677 -3.83 5.94 -0.90
CA LYS A 677 -2.43 5.68 -1.29
C LYS A 677 -1.75 6.84 -2.04
N VAL A 678 -2.53 7.69 -2.71
CA VAL A 678 -2.06 8.89 -3.41
C VAL A 678 -1.64 10.01 -2.44
N CYS A 679 -2.30 10.11 -1.28
CA CYS A 679 -1.94 11.03 -0.20
C CYS A 679 -0.79 10.43 0.65
N TYR A 680 0.37 10.24 0.02
CA TYR A 680 1.51 9.52 0.62
C TYR A 680 2.29 10.31 1.70
N LEU A 681 1.89 11.57 1.92
CA LEU A 681 2.31 12.51 2.96
C LEU A 681 1.04 13.16 3.54
N PRO A 682 1.06 13.75 4.76
CA PRO A 682 -0.07 14.54 5.28
C PRO A 682 -0.44 15.68 4.32
N LEU A 683 -1.73 15.97 4.14
CA LEU A 683 -2.23 16.80 3.04
C LEU A 683 -1.62 18.22 3.04
N ASN A 684 -1.49 18.83 4.21
CA ASN A 684 -0.84 20.14 4.39
C ASN A 684 0.61 20.19 3.88
N THR A 685 1.30 19.04 3.80
CA THR A 685 2.66 18.95 3.23
C THR A 685 2.67 19.30 1.75
N PHE A 686 1.60 18.98 1.01
CA PHE A 686 1.50 19.25 -0.42
C PHE A 686 1.26 20.75 -0.70
N LEU A 687 0.51 21.45 0.16
CA LEU A 687 0.31 22.91 0.07
C LEU A 687 1.62 23.70 0.19
N LEU A 688 2.62 23.16 0.90
CA LEU A 688 3.94 23.77 1.04
C LEU A 688 4.88 23.49 -0.15
N LYS A 689 4.56 22.51 -1.01
CA LYS A 689 5.46 22.07 -2.10
C LYS A 689 5.86 23.20 -3.06
N PRO A 690 4.97 24.12 -3.50
CA PRO A 690 5.36 25.19 -4.43
C PRO A 690 6.43 26.12 -3.86
N ILE A 691 6.31 26.51 -2.59
CA ILE A 691 7.31 27.35 -1.90
C ILE A 691 8.63 26.57 -1.75
N GLN A 692 8.57 25.28 -1.40
CA GLN A 692 9.76 24.42 -1.33
C GLN A 692 10.45 24.25 -2.70
N ARG A 693 9.69 24.19 -3.80
CA ARG A 693 10.24 23.99 -5.15
C ARG A 693 11.12 25.16 -5.59
N LEU A 694 10.77 26.40 -5.25
CA LEU A 694 11.60 27.58 -5.48
C LEU A 694 12.99 27.46 -4.82
N MET A 695 13.04 27.00 -3.57
CA MET A 695 14.30 26.77 -2.87
C MET A 695 15.10 25.63 -3.51
N HIS A 696 14.43 24.59 -4.00
CA HIS A 696 15.10 23.51 -4.72
C HIS A 696 15.72 23.99 -6.06
N TYR A 697 15.05 24.86 -6.82
CA TYR A 697 15.63 25.49 -8.02
C TYR A 697 16.88 26.30 -7.70
N LYS A 698 16.83 27.17 -6.67
CA LYS A 698 17.98 27.95 -6.18
C LYS A 698 19.20 27.07 -5.90
N LEU A 699 19.00 25.92 -5.24
CA LEU A 699 20.07 24.97 -4.92
C LEU A 699 20.64 24.24 -6.14
N MET A 700 19.80 23.82 -7.09
CA MET A 700 20.26 23.19 -8.33
C MET A 700 21.00 24.18 -9.24
N LEU A 701 20.53 25.43 -9.33
CA LEU A 701 21.19 26.51 -10.06
C LEU A 701 22.53 26.91 -9.42
N ALA A 702 22.62 26.98 -8.09
CA ALA A 702 23.88 27.18 -7.38
C ALA A 702 24.91 26.08 -7.66
N ARG A 703 24.46 24.83 -7.80
CA ARG A 703 25.31 23.68 -8.16
C ARG A 703 25.76 23.72 -9.63
N LEU A 704 24.96 24.25 -10.55
CA LEU A 704 25.37 24.54 -11.93
C LEU A 704 26.41 25.67 -11.98
N CYS A 705 26.17 26.80 -11.31
CA CYS A 705 27.12 27.91 -11.21
C CYS A 705 28.47 27.51 -10.61
N LYS A 706 28.51 26.55 -9.67
CA LYS A 706 29.77 26.02 -9.10
C LYS A 706 30.51 25.03 -10.03
N HIS A 707 29.87 24.59 -11.12
CA HIS A 707 30.49 23.71 -12.12
C HIS A 707 30.98 24.46 -13.36
N TYR A 708 30.25 25.50 -13.77
CA TYR A 708 30.60 26.33 -14.92
C TYR A 708 31.71 27.35 -14.60
N THR A 709 32.62 27.58 -15.56
CA THR A 709 33.58 28.69 -15.52
C THR A 709 32.89 30.03 -15.82
N THR A 710 33.53 31.15 -15.47
CA THR A 710 33.02 32.51 -15.72
C THR A 710 32.78 32.83 -17.19
N GLU A 711 33.47 32.15 -18.10
CA GLU A 711 33.37 32.29 -19.56
C GLU A 711 32.20 31.46 -20.15
N HIS A 712 31.63 30.52 -19.38
CA HIS A 712 30.60 29.63 -19.89
C HIS A 712 29.24 30.33 -20.00
N ARG A 713 28.54 30.16 -21.11
CA ARG A 713 27.29 30.88 -21.44
C ARG A 713 26.22 30.76 -20.35
N ASP A 714 26.01 29.56 -19.82
CA ASP A 714 25.05 29.33 -18.73
C ASP A 714 25.47 29.96 -17.39
N PHE A 715 26.75 30.26 -17.14
CA PHE A 715 27.19 30.86 -15.86
C PHE A 715 26.54 32.22 -15.64
N ALA A 716 26.51 33.06 -16.68
CA ALA A 716 25.85 34.35 -16.64
C ALA A 716 24.33 34.22 -16.49
N ASP A 717 23.70 33.20 -17.07
CA ASP A 717 22.25 32.95 -16.94
C ASP A 717 21.92 32.45 -15.52
N CYS A 718 22.50 31.33 -15.08
CA CYS A 718 22.25 30.76 -13.76
C CYS A 718 22.62 31.70 -12.59
N ARG A 719 23.65 32.55 -12.72
CA ARG A 719 24.02 33.53 -11.68
C ARG A 719 22.96 34.64 -11.52
N ARG A 720 22.27 35.04 -12.60
CA ARG A 720 21.13 35.97 -12.52
C ARG A 720 19.95 35.33 -11.81
N GLU A 721 19.68 34.06 -12.07
CA GLU A 721 18.55 33.35 -11.46
C GLU A 721 18.74 33.05 -9.97
N ILE A 722 19.96 32.79 -9.49
CA ILE A 722 20.21 32.68 -8.04
C ILE A 722 19.89 33.99 -7.31
N LYS A 723 20.18 35.15 -7.91
CA LYS A 723 19.80 36.46 -7.37
C LYS A 723 18.27 36.67 -7.40
N LEU A 724 17.56 36.06 -8.36
CA LEU A 724 16.10 36.10 -8.41
C LEU A 724 15.45 35.20 -7.34
N CYS A 725 15.83 33.94 -7.23
CA CYS A 725 15.24 33.03 -6.23
C CYS A 725 15.48 33.47 -4.77
N LEU A 726 16.35 34.47 -4.53
CA LEU A 726 16.56 35.08 -3.22
C LEU A 726 15.49 36.09 -2.78
N THR A 727 14.68 36.66 -3.70
CA THR A 727 13.66 37.67 -3.33
C THR A 727 12.35 37.07 -2.82
N PHE A 728 12.25 35.75 -2.71
CA PHE A 728 11.04 35.01 -2.31
C PHE A 728 11.13 34.56 -0.84
N TYR A 729 11.58 35.43 0.07
CA TYR A 729 11.71 35.08 1.49
C TYR A 729 10.38 35.25 2.23
N PHE A 730 9.90 34.18 2.85
CA PHE A 730 8.68 34.16 3.66
C PHE A 730 9.01 33.82 5.11
N PRO A 731 8.64 34.65 6.11
CA PRO A 731 8.71 34.28 7.51
C PRO A 731 7.57 33.30 7.83
N LEU A 732 7.90 32.19 8.51
CA LEU A 732 6.95 31.24 9.08
C LEU A 732 7.28 31.03 10.56
N GLN A 733 6.27 30.93 11.41
CA GLN A 733 6.43 30.97 12.87
C GLN A 733 6.95 29.65 13.46
N GLU A 734 7.53 29.73 14.66
CA GLU A 734 8.71 28.93 15.00
C GLU A 734 8.41 27.65 15.82
N PHE A 735 8.11 26.56 15.10
CA PHE A 735 8.42 25.21 15.59
C PHE A 735 9.95 25.02 15.65
N ILE A 736 10.46 24.41 16.72
CA ILE A 736 11.91 24.20 16.93
C ILE A 736 12.30 22.72 16.87
N ARG A 737 11.66 21.84 17.65
CA ARG A 737 12.01 20.40 17.71
C ARG A 737 10.85 19.51 18.14
N GLU A 738 10.67 18.37 17.47
CA GLU A 738 9.86 17.25 17.96
C GLU A 738 10.77 16.06 18.30
N GLY A 739 10.36 15.24 19.27
CA GLY A 739 11.07 13.99 19.52
C GLY A 739 10.68 13.28 20.80
N CYS A 740 11.40 12.18 21.05
CA CYS A 740 11.09 11.30 22.16
C CYS A 740 12.15 11.35 23.26
N LEU A 741 11.71 11.51 24.51
CA LEU A 741 12.51 11.46 25.73
C LEU A 741 11.81 10.61 26.80
N TYR A 742 12.52 10.25 27.85
CA TYR A 742 12.01 9.49 28.99
C TYR A 742 11.80 10.42 30.19
N LYS A 743 10.54 10.75 30.53
CA LYS A 743 10.23 11.49 31.77
C LYS A 743 10.40 10.56 32.97
N LEU A 744 11.15 10.98 33.99
CA LEU A 744 11.25 10.26 35.26
C LEU A 744 9.94 10.41 36.06
N THR A 745 9.50 9.34 36.72
CA THR A 745 8.25 9.31 37.50
C THR A 745 8.40 8.44 38.75
N LYS A 746 7.44 8.55 39.69
CA LYS A 746 7.28 7.62 40.84
C LYS A 746 7.32 6.13 40.43
N LYS A 747 6.99 5.81 39.17
CA LYS A 747 6.97 4.46 38.57
C LYS A 747 8.14 4.21 37.58
N GLY A 748 9.26 4.90 37.77
CA GLY A 748 10.46 4.83 36.93
C GLY A 748 10.43 5.71 35.67
N LEU A 749 11.39 5.51 34.77
CA LEU A 749 11.47 6.21 33.48
C LEU A 749 10.31 5.82 32.56
N GLN A 750 9.61 6.81 32.01
CA GLN A 750 8.53 6.58 31.05
C GLN A 750 8.72 7.38 29.76
N GLN A 751 8.67 6.67 28.64
CA GLN A 751 8.71 7.26 27.30
C GLN A 751 7.56 8.26 27.09
N ARG A 752 7.86 9.43 26.50
CA ARG A 752 6.96 10.51 26.10
C ARG A 752 7.43 11.15 24.79
N MET A 753 6.51 11.77 24.04
CA MET A 753 6.87 12.76 23.02
C MET A 753 6.92 14.15 23.66
N PHE A 754 7.83 14.96 23.15
CA PHE A 754 8.03 16.38 23.48
C PHE A 754 8.04 17.20 22.20
N PHE A 755 7.50 18.41 22.27
CA PHE A 755 7.44 19.37 21.16
C PHE A 755 7.85 20.75 21.67
N LEU A 756 8.95 21.28 21.16
CA LEU A 756 9.50 22.60 21.50
C LEU A 756 9.11 23.61 20.42
N PHE A 757 8.49 24.69 20.87
CA PHE A 757 8.18 25.90 20.10
C PHE A 757 9.01 27.07 20.67
N SER A 758 8.95 28.26 20.09
CA SER A 758 9.70 29.42 20.56
C SER A 758 9.23 30.01 21.90
N ASP A 759 8.04 29.64 22.38
CA ASP A 759 7.41 30.14 23.60
C ASP A 759 7.17 29.04 24.67
N MET A 760 6.92 27.79 24.26
CA MET A 760 6.56 26.69 25.16
C MET A 760 7.11 25.31 24.75
N LEU A 761 7.24 24.44 25.75
CA LEU A 761 7.52 23.01 25.61
C LEU A 761 6.26 22.18 25.95
N LEU A 762 5.69 21.51 24.94
CA LEU A 762 4.59 20.56 25.13
C LEU A 762 5.12 19.14 25.39
N TYR A 763 4.39 18.33 26.17
CA TYR A 763 4.67 16.90 26.31
C TYR A 763 3.43 16.03 26.52
N THR A 764 3.54 14.75 26.13
CA THR A 764 2.37 13.85 26.00
C THR A 764 2.01 13.04 27.25
N SER A 765 0.88 12.36 27.19
CA SER A 765 0.56 11.22 28.05
C SER A 765 1.38 9.97 27.65
N LYS A 766 1.22 8.86 28.39
CA LYS A 766 1.87 7.59 28.10
C LYS A 766 1.29 6.92 26.86
N GLY A 767 2.12 6.65 25.87
CA GLY A 767 1.74 5.89 24.66
C GLY A 767 0.94 6.69 23.64
N VAL A 768 0.28 5.95 22.74
CA VAL A 768 -0.48 6.46 21.59
C VAL A 768 -1.92 5.94 21.71
N THR A 769 -2.91 6.74 21.32
CA THR A 769 -4.34 6.37 21.37
C THR A 769 -4.68 5.20 20.42
N GLY A 770 -5.87 4.62 20.57
CA GLY A 770 -6.41 3.64 19.60
C GLY A 770 -6.51 4.18 18.17
N THR A 771 -6.68 5.50 18.01
CA THR A 771 -6.67 6.24 16.73
C THR A 771 -5.27 6.55 16.20
N ASN A 772 -4.20 6.05 16.84
CA ASN A 772 -2.80 6.34 16.50
C ASN A 772 -2.50 7.86 16.52
N GLN A 773 -2.94 8.53 17.59
CA GLN A 773 -2.68 9.95 17.88
C GLN A 773 -2.01 10.11 19.25
N PHE A 774 -1.32 11.23 19.47
CA PHE A 774 -0.70 11.56 20.75
C PHE A 774 -1.57 12.55 21.53
N LYS A 775 -1.97 12.19 22.76
CA LYS A 775 -2.68 13.11 23.67
C LYS A 775 -1.65 13.93 24.46
N ILE A 776 -1.77 15.26 24.44
CA ILE A 776 -0.98 16.17 25.28
C ILE A 776 -1.36 15.96 26.76
N HIS A 777 -0.39 16.02 27.66
CA HIS A 777 -0.58 15.93 29.12
C HIS A 777 -0.20 17.22 29.84
N GLY A 778 0.69 18.03 29.27
CA GLY A 778 1.01 19.34 29.80
C GLY A 778 1.82 20.20 28.83
N HIS A 779 1.85 21.49 29.13
CA HIS A 779 2.78 22.47 28.56
C HIS A 779 3.67 23.01 29.69
N LEU A 780 4.83 23.56 29.33
CA LEU A 780 5.73 24.30 30.22
C LEU A 780 6.15 25.57 29.47
N PRO A 781 5.84 26.79 29.97
CA PRO A 781 6.36 28.03 29.39
C PRO A 781 7.89 28.07 29.45
N LEU A 782 8.53 28.61 28.42
CA LEU A 782 10.00 28.84 28.39
C LEU A 782 10.42 30.08 29.17
N HIS A 783 9.51 31.05 29.36
CA HIS A 783 9.78 32.22 30.19
C HIS A 783 10.02 31.78 31.65
N GLY A 784 11.18 32.14 32.20
CA GLY A 784 11.63 31.69 33.52
C GLY A 784 12.00 30.20 33.61
N MET A 785 12.21 29.50 32.49
CA MET A 785 12.72 28.14 32.49
C MET A 785 14.25 28.10 32.65
N LEU A 786 14.76 27.12 33.40
CA LEU A 786 16.16 26.75 33.53
C LEU A 786 16.33 25.25 33.22
N VAL A 787 17.47 24.87 32.62
CA VAL A 787 17.75 23.48 32.20
C VAL A 787 19.18 23.09 32.57
N GLU A 788 19.35 22.04 33.38
CA GLU A 788 20.65 21.64 33.96
C GLU A 788 20.94 20.14 33.77
N GLU A 789 22.21 19.75 33.57
CA GLU A 789 22.65 18.35 33.40
C GLU A 789 22.73 17.66 34.77
N SER A 790 21.90 16.64 35.01
CA SER A 790 21.66 16.04 36.34
C SER A 790 22.06 14.56 36.43
N GLU A 791 22.93 14.06 35.54
CA GLU A 791 23.36 12.64 35.52
C GLU A 791 23.84 12.15 36.90
N ASN A 792 24.58 13.01 37.63
CA ASN A 792 25.14 12.71 38.96
C ASN A 792 24.10 12.68 40.10
N GLU A 793 23.00 13.41 39.97
CA GLU A 793 22.02 13.60 41.05
C GLU A 793 21.02 12.45 41.12
N TRP A 794 20.57 11.98 39.95
CA TRP A 794 19.53 10.94 39.84
C TRP A 794 20.11 9.55 39.53
N ALA A 795 21.43 9.44 39.31
CA ALA A 795 22.11 8.24 38.83
C ALA A 795 21.51 7.64 37.54
N VAL A 796 20.86 8.48 36.73
CA VAL A 796 20.29 8.12 35.42
C VAL A 796 21.22 8.65 34.32
N PRO A 797 21.71 7.79 33.41
CA PRO A 797 22.53 8.26 32.30
C PRO A 797 21.71 9.15 31.35
N HIS A 798 22.35 10.21 30.89
CA HIS A 798 21.83 11.16 29.90
C HIS A 798 20.56 11.88 30.34
N CYS A 799 20.45 12.18 31.64
CA CYS A 799 19.34 12.95 32.20
C CYS A 799 19.70 14.41 32.52
N PHE A 800 18.70 15.26 32.32
CA PHE A 800 18.73 16.68 32.64
C PHE A 800 17.42 17.09 33.31
N THR A 801 17.49 18.08 34.19
CA THR A 801 16.34 18.62 34.92
C THR A 801 15.87 19.90 34.24
N ILE A 802 14.57 19.99 33.98
CA ILE A 802 13.90 21.17 33.46
C ILE A 802 13.11 21.79 34.61
N TYR A 803 13.56 22.95 35.07
CA TYR A 803 12.87 23.78 36.06
C TYR A 803 12.05 24.82 35.27
N SER A 804 10.72 24.69 35.26
CA SER A 804 9.81 25.73 34.76
C SER A 804 9.07 26.37 35.93
N THR A 805 8.69 27.63 35.80
CA THR A 805 8.00 28.45 36.83
C THR A 805 6.79 27.76 37.46
N GLN A 806 6.14 26.85 36.74
CA GLN A 806 4.99 26.08 37.23
C GLN A 806 5.33 24.68 37.75
N LYS A 807 6.34 24.00 37.16
CA LYS A 807 6.64 22.57 37.39
C LYS A 807 8.09 22.23 37.05
N THR A 808 8.75 21.46 37.92
CA THR A 808 10.03 20.80 37.62
C THR A 808 9.79 19.40 37.05
N ILE A 809 10.53 19.01 36.00
CA ILE A 809 10.54 17.63 35.48
C ILE A 809 11.98 17.16 35.19
N VAL A 810 12.29 15.93 35.55
CA VAL A 810 13.55 15.26 35.16
C VAL A 810 13.28 14.41 33.92
N VAL A 811 14.13 14.53 32.90
CA VAL A 811 14.01 13.83 31.62
C VAL A 811 15.34 13.21 31.21
N ALA A 812 15.30 12.03 30.60
CA ALA A 812 16.47 11.33 30.06
C ALA A 812 16.37 11.12 28.55
N ALA A 813 17.49 11.33 27.85
CA ALA A 813 17.62 11.10 26.41
C ALA A 813 18.07 9.66 26.10
N SER A 814 17.93 9.25 24.84
CA SER A 814 18.38 7.92 24.37
C SER A 814 19.90 7.81 24.23
N THR A 815 20.61 8.93 24.10
CA THR A 815 22.07 9.05 24.00
C THR A 815 22.53 10.42 24.50
N ARG A 816 23.80 10.56 24.90
CA ARG A 816 24.41 11.86 25.24
C ARG A 816 24.32 12.88 24.09
N LEU A 817 24.32 12.42 22.84
CA LEU A 817 24.15 13.28 21.67
C LEU A 817 22.73 13.86 21.56
N GLU A 818 21.70 13.04 21.79
CA GLU A 818 20.32 13.55 21.84
C GLU A 818 20.10 14.48 23.04
N MET A 819 20.73 14.19 24.20
CA MET A 819 20.71 15.11 25.35
C MET A 819 21.27 16.50 24.98
N GLY A 820 22.49 16.53 24.41
CA GLY A 820 23.13 17.78 23.99
C GLY A 820 22.32 18.58 22.95
N LYS A 821 21.63 17.90 22.03
CA LYS A 821 20.68 18.56 21.09
C LYS A 821 19.50 19.20 21.81
N TRP A 822 18.85 18.47 22.72
CA TRP A 822 17.67 18.96 23.44
C TRP A 822 18.03 20.12 24.36
N MET A 823 19.09 20.01 25.16
CA MET A 823 19.58 21.10 26.01
C MET A 823 20.01 22.32 25.18
N GLY A 824 20.71 22.11 24.06
CA GLY A 824 21.15 23.17 23.17
C GLY A 824 19.99 23.97 22.58
N ASP A 825 18.96 23.28 22.06
CA ASP A 825 17.79 23.94 21.49
C ASP A 825 16.88 24.57 22.55
N LEU A 826 16.71 23.93 23.72
CA LEU A 826 15.98 24.52 24.86
C LEU A 826 16.64 25.82 25.32
N ASN A 827 17.96 25.81 25.54
CA ASN A 827 18.67 27.02 26.00
C ASN A 827 18.65 28.13 24.94
N MET A 828 18.74 27.80 23.64
CA MET A 828 18.52 28.80 22.59
C MET A 828 17.08 29.36 22.59
N ALA A 829 16.07 28.51 22.75
CA ALA A 829 14.67 28.94 22.76
C ALA A 829 14.36 29.84 23.97
N ILE A 830 14.86 29.49 25.16
CA ILE A 830 14.74 30.29 26.38
C ILE A 830 15.40 31.67 26.20
N GLU A 831 16.61 31.72 25.62
CA GLU A 831 17.32 32.97 25.36
C GLU A 831 16.66 33.85 24.27
N MET A 832 15.97 33.25 23.29
CA MET A 832 15.17 33.99 22.32
C MET A 832 13.86 34.49 22.93
N ALA A 833 13.20 33.68 23.78
CA ALA A 833 12.01 34.06 24.51
C ALA A 833 12.27 35.30 25.40
N LYS A 834 13.34 35.29 26.20
CA LYS A 834 13.78 36.46 27.01
C LYS A 834 13.89 37.73 26.15
N LYS A 835 14.64 37.66 25.04
CA LYS A 835 14.85 38.80 24.12
C LYS A 835 13.59 39.26 23.38
N SER A 836 12.59 38.39 23.25
CA SER A 836 11.26 38.76 22.75
C SER A 836 10.46 39.54 23.80
N THR A 837 10.55 39.15 25.07
CA THR A 837 9.94 39.87 26.20
C THR A 837 10.63 41.22 26.44
N GLU A 838 11.97 41.26 26.46
CA GLU A 838 12.73 42.51 26.53
C GLU A 838 12.35 43.49 25.41
N LYS A 839 12.05 42.99 24.20
CA LYS A 839 11.54 43.80 23.09
C LYS A 839 10.08 44.21 23.23
N SER A 840 9.19 43.41 23.82
CA SER A 840 7.82 43.87 24.13
C SER A 840 7.84 44.94 25.21
N ASP A 841 8.70 44.76 26.21
CA ASP A 841 8.71 45.61 27.40
C ASP A 841 9.34 46.97 27.07
N MET A 842 10.40 47.01 26.25
CA MET A 842 10.93 48.25 25.65
C MET A 842 9.93 48.99 24.74
N LEU A 843 8.92 48.29 24.19
CA LEU A 843 7.82 48.92 23.44
C LEU A 843 6.67 49.38 24.36
N LEU A 844 6.48 48.72 25.51
CA LEU A 844 5.46 49.04 26.51
C LEU A 844 5.90 50.17 27.47
N GLU A 845 7.20 50.37 27.73
CA GLU A 845 7.71 51.51 28.51
C GLU A 845 7.37 52.87 27.85
N ASN A 846 7.22 52.92 26.54
CA ASN A 846 6.72 54.11 25.82
C ASN A 846 5.18 54.31 25.93
N SER A 847 4.46 53.49 26.70
CA SER A 847 2.98 53.48 26.77
C SER A 847 2.42 53.46 28.20
N VAL A 848 3.06 54.15 29.14
CA VAL A 848 2.51 54.34 30.50
C VAL A 848 1.35 55.35 30.50
N CYS A 849 0.11 54.88 30.53
CA CYS A 849 -1.00 55.61 31.18
C CYS A 849 -2.23 54.73 31.50
N ASN A 850 -2.89 55.03 32.62
CA ASN A 850 -4.23 54.60 33.05
C ASN A 850 -4.53 53.10 33.29
N ARG A 851 -4.18 52.68 34.51
CA ARG A 851 -4.96 51.71 35.32
C ARG A 851 -6.48 51.88 35.20
N SER A 852 -7.24 50.79 35.34
CA SER A 852 -8.07 50.56 36.56
C SER A 852 -8.72 49.16 36.63
N ASN A 853 -8.70 48.59 37.85
CA ASN A 853 -9.69 47.72 38.54
C ASN A 853 -10.50 46.64 37.75
N ARG A 854 -10.79 45.44 38.30
CA ARG A 854 -10.79 44.97 39.71
C ARG A 854 -10.80 43.42 39.80
N SER A 855 -10.55 42.89 41.01
CA SER A 855 -11.02 41.61 41.63
C SER A 855 -11.82 40.60 40.78
N SER A 856 -11.68 39.28 40.99
CA SER A 856 -11.44 38.62 42.29
C SER A 856 -10.89 37.21 42.18
N ASP A 857 -10.41 36.66 43.31
CA ASP A 857 -9.98 35.28 43.47
C ASP A 857 -11.12 34.25 43.34
N GLU A 858 -10.80 33.07 42.84
CA GLU A 858 -11.24 31.82 43.50
C GLU A 858 -10.16 30.75 43.33
N VAL A 859 -9.78 30.10 44.44
CA VAL A 859 -8.80 28.99 44.44
C VAL A 859 -9.57 27.68 44.46
N SER A 860 -9.17 26.72 43.62
CA SER A 860 -9.59 25.32 43.75
C SER A 860 -8.41 24.39 43.59
N LEU A 861 -8.29 23.48 44.56
CA LEU A 861 -7.27 22.43 44.60
C LEU A 861 -7.79 21.22 43.83
N GLU A 862 -7.06 20.74 42.82
CA GLU A 862 -7.29 19.40 42.26
C GLU A 862 -6.19 18.44 42.72
N GLN A 863 -6.63 17.29 43.23
CA GLN A 863 -5.85 16.32 43.99
C GLN A 863 -5.47 15.12 43.10
N GLU A 864 -4.25 14.58 43.22
CA GLU A 864 -3.84 13.40 42.43
C GLU A 864 -4.67 12.16 42.82
N SER A 865 -5.71 11.83 42.05
CA SER A 865 -6.38 10.52 42.11
C SER A 865 -5.85 9.58 41.01
N GLU A 866 -5.15 8.51 41.43
CA GLU A 866 -5.00 7.31 40.61
C GLU A 866 -6.09 6.31 40.99
N ASP A 867 -7.21 6.33 40.27
CA ASP A 867 -7.90 5.11 39.81
C ASP A 867 -9.11 5.48 38.92
N ASP A 868 -9.28 4.74 37.82
CA ASP A 868 -10.62 4.50 37.27
C ASP A 868 -10.60 3.28 36.33
N ILE A 869 -11.46 2.29 36.60
CA ILE A 869 -11.65 1.08 35.78
C ILE A 869 -13.13 1.03 35.40
N HIS A 870 -13.41 0.66 34.13
CA HIS A 870 -14.71 0.68 33.44
C HIS A 870 -15.15 2.04 32.87
N SER A 871 -14.75 2.27 31.62
CA SER A 871 -15.56 3.00 30.65
C SER A 871 -16.03 2.04 29.54
N SER A 872 -17.23 2.27 29.01
CA SER A 872 -17.97 1.33 28.16
C SER A 872 -17.31 1.07 26.81
N ARG A 873 -17.23 -0.20 26.38
CA ARG A 873 -16.82 -0.56 25.01
C ARG A 873 -17.96 -0.28 24.02
N SER A 874 -17.95 0.91 23.42
CA SER A 874 -18.72 1.17 22.20
C SER A 874 -18.08 0.52 20.97
N SER A 875 -18.94 0.22 20.01
CA SER A 875 -18.73 -0.36 18.68
C SER A 875 -17.42 -0.02 17.96
N LEU A 876 -16.79 -1.08 17.44
CA LEU A 876 -16.35 -1.22 16.04
C LEU A 876 -15.99 0.08 15.27
N ASP A 877 -14.70 0.36 15.14
CA ASP A 877 -14.11 0.49 13.80
C ASP A 877 -12.65 0.03 13.82
N ARG A 878 -12.23 -0.72 12.79
CA ARG A 878 -10.81 -1.00 12.52
C ARG A 878 -10.53 -1.37 11.06
N GLN A 879 -10.77 -0.41 10.18
CA GLN A 879 -10.27 -0.37 8.81
C GLN A 879 -8.78 -0.77 8.70
N SER A 880 -8.38 -1.25 7.52
CA SER A 880 -6.99 -1.63 7.23
C SER A 880 -6.07 -0.39 7.21
N HIS A 881 -5.49 -0.04 8.37
CA HIS A 881 -4.61 1.13 8.50
C HIS A 881 -3.44 1.07 7.50
N HIS A 882 -3.53 1.85 6.42
CA HIS A 882 -2.34 2.39 5.77
C HIS A 882 -1.59 3.22 6.82
N ARG A 883 -0.48 2.69 7.33
CA ARG A 883 0.32 3.39 8.34
C ARG A 883 1.04 4.59 7.71
N ALA A 884 0.40 5.75 7.79
CA ALA A 884 1.06 7.05 7.71
C ALA A 884 2.03 7.21 8.90
N ASN A 885 3.19 6.54 8.81
CA ASN A 885 4.27 6.67 9.78
C ASN A 885 4.96 8.04 9.58
N THR A 886 4.30 9.12 10.02
CA THR A 886 4.88 10.48 10.01
C THR A 886 6.17 10.53 10.84
N THR A 887 6.97 11.58 10.63
CA THR A 887 8.24 11.83 11.32
C THR A 887 8.12 11.62 12.83
N MET A 888 7.11 12.24 13.45
CA MET A 888 6.68 12.06 14.85
C MET A 888 6.58 10.59 15.31
N HIS A 889 5.95 9.73 14.51
CA HIS A 889 5.83 8.30 14.81
C HIS A 889 7.17 7.58 14.68
N VAL A 890 8.01 7.95 13.72
CA VAL A 890 9.36 7.40 13.57
C VAL A 890 10.25 7.83 14.73
N CYS A 891 10.14 9.08 15.19
CA CYS A 891 10.79 9.61 16.39
C CYS A 891 10.41 8.80 17.64
N TRP A 892 9.12 8.53 17.84
CA TRP A 892 8.61 7.67 18.91
C TRP A 892 9.16 6.23 18.82
N TYR A 893 9.05 5.57 17.66
CA TYR A 893 9.49 4.16 17.52
C TYR A 893 11.01 3.97 17.46
N ARG A 894 11.81 5.05 17.37
CA ARG A 894 13.29 4.99 17.30
C ARG A 894 14.00 5.74 18.43
N ASN A 895 13.27 6.38 19.35
CA ASN A 895 13.80 7.18 20.46
C ASN A 895 14.76 8.28 19.99
N THR A 896 14.33 9.07 19.01
CA THR A 896 15.12 10.16 18.39
C THR A 896 14.28 11.44 18.33
N SER A 897 14.94 12.56 18.06
CA SER A 897 14.32 13.84 17.74
C SER A 897 14.67 14.33 16.33
N VAL A 898 13.90 15.29 15.84
CA VAL A 898 14.07 16.03 14.58
C VAL A 898 13.75 17.50 14.84
N SER A 899 14.67 18.39 14.48
CA SER A 899 14.47 19.84 14.56
C SER A 899 13.86 20.42 13.28
N MET A 900 13.38 21.66 13.36
CA MET A 900 13.02 22.45 12.18
C MET A 900 14.23 22.65 11.24
N THR A 901 15.46 22.74 11.79
CA THR A 901 16.69 22.76 10.98
C THR A 901 16.90 21.43 10.25
N ASP A 902 16.70 20.28 10.90
CA ASP A 902 16.76 18.96 10.25
C ASP A 902 15.68 18.85 9.15
N HIS A 903 14.47 19.39 9.38
CA HIS A 903 13.40 19.46 8.37
C HIS A 903 13.78 20.33 7.16
N SER A 904 14.35 21.52 7.39
CA SER A 904 14.87 22.37 6.30
C SER A 904 15.92 21.63 5.48
N VAL A 905 16.92 21.01 6.13
CA VAL A 905 17.96 20.21 5.45
C VAL A 905 17.35 19.04 4.66
N ALA A 906 16.31 18.39 5.16
CA ALA A 906 15.62 17.32 4.43
C ALA A 906 14.81 17.83 3.22
N VAL A 907 14.28 19.05 3.26
CA VAL A 907 13.64 19.73 2.11
C VAL A 907 14.66 20.13 1.05
N GLU A 908 15.79 20.72 1.47
CA GLU A 908 16.90 21.08 0.56
C GLU A 908 17.48 19.85 -0.16
N ASN A 909 17.47 18.69 0.50
CA ASN A 909 18.04 17.44 -0.01
C ASN A 909 16.97 16.44 -0.51
N GLN A 910 15.78 16.92 -0.92
CA GLN A 910 14.85 16.11 -1.72
C GLN A 910 15.54 15.59 -3.00
N LEU A 911 15.26 14.35 -3.40
CA LEU A 911 15.84 13.75 -4.61
C LEU A 911 14.95 12.65 -5.19
N SER A 912 14.82 12.59 -6.51
CA SER A 912 14.11 11.52 -7.21
C SER A 912 14.96 10.92 -8.33
N GLY A 913 14.75 9.64 -8.64
CA GLY A 913 15.44 8.98 -9.74
C GLY A 913 15.26 7.46 -9.77
N TYR A 914 15.81 6.82 -10.80
CA TYR A 914 15.87 5.36 -10.88
C TYR A 914 17.06 4.80 -10.09
N LEU A 915 16.80 3.77 -9.28
CA LEU A 915 17.81 2.95 -8.60
C LEU A 915 17.50 1.46 -8.79
N LEU A 916 18.50 0.59 -8.65
CA LEU A 916 18.28 -0.85 -8.48
C LEU A 916 18.42 -1.23 -7.01
N ARG A 917 17.41 -1.87 -6.43
CA ARG A 917 17.39 -2.32 -5.02
C ARG A 917 17.64 -3.82 -4.90
N LYS A 918 18.43 -4.24 -3.90
CA LYS A 918 18.65 -5.63 -3.49
C LYS A 918 18.59 -5.75 -1.96
N PHE A 919 17.92 -6.78 -1.45
CA PHE A 919 17.96 -7.13 -0.03
C PHE A 919 19.14 -8.09 0.22
N LYS A 920 19.71 -8.09 1.44
CA LYS A 920 20.86 -8.96 1.77
C LYS A 920 20.64 -10.45 1.44
N ASN A 921 19.40 -10.94 1.60
CA ASN A 921 19.04 -12.34 1.38
C ASN A 921 18.23 -12.56 0.08
N SER A 922 18.27 -11.64 -0.90
CA SER A 922 17.59 -11.79 -2.19
C SER A 922 18.56 -11.89 -3.36
N ASN A 923 18.37 -12.85 -4.26
CA ASN A 923 19.33 -13.09 -5.34
C ASN A 923 19.35 -11.95 -6.38
N GLY A 924 18.19 -11.51 -6.84
CA GLY A 924 18.05 -10.49 -7.90
C GLY A 924 18.18 -9.02 -7.44
N TRP A 925 18.34 -8.14 -8.43
CA TRP A 925 18.24 -6.68 -8.31
C TRP A 925 16.92 -6.20 -8.92
N GLN A 926 16.22 -5.28 -8.25
CA GLN A 926 14.94 -4.73 -8.70
C GLN A 926 15.09 -3.25 -9.09
N LYS A 927 14.96 -2.90 -10.37
CA LYS A 927 14.89 -1.49 -10.80
C LYS A 927 13.57 -0.88 -10.32
N LEU A 928 13.66 0.29 -9.69
CA LEU A 928 12.54 1.05 -9.13
C LEU A 928 12.74 2.54 -9.41
N TRP A 929 11.64 3.28 -9.52
CA TRP A 929 11.67 4.72 -9.32
C TRP A 929 11.64 4.98 -7.81
N VAL A 930 12.50 5.88 -7.33
CA VAL A 930 12.69 6.16 -5.92
C VAL A 930 12.59 7.66 -5.70
N VAL A 931 11.76 8.06 -4.75
CA VAL A 931 11.58 9.45 -4.29
C VAL A 931 12.09 9.54 -2.85
N PHE A 932 12.96 10.49 -2.57
CA PHE A 932 13.42 10.83 -1.23
C PHE A 932 12.84 12.17 -0.80
N THR A 933 11.99 12.15 0.22
CA THR A 933 11.37 13.33 0.83
C THR A 933 10.96 13.02 2.26
N ASN A 934 10.92 14.03 3.14
CA ASN A 934 10.54 13.92 4.55
C ASN A 934 11.20 12.72 5.26
N PHE A 935 12.53 12.64 5.19
CA PHE A 935 13.36 11.57 5.78
C PHE A 935 13.04 10.14 5.30
N CYS A 936 12.33 9.95 4.19
CA CYS A 936 11.79 8.66 3.78
C CYS A 936 12.03 8.38 2.29
N LEU A 937 12.36 7.12 1.96
CA LEU A 937 12.37 6.63 0.58
C LEU A 937 11.01 6.03 0.23
N PHE A 938 10.37 6.53 -0.82
CA PHE A 938 9.16 5.98 -1.41
C PHE A 938 9.51 5.28 -2.72
N PHE A 939 8.99 4.07 -2.92
CA PHE A 939 9.34 3.20 -4.05
C PHE A 939 8.15 3.03 -4.99
N TYR A 940 8.37 3.32 -6.28
CA TYR A 940 7.37 3.18 -7.35
C TYR A 940 7.92 2.21 -8.42
N LYS A 941 7.05 1.58 -9.20
CA LYS A 941 7.42 0.69 -10.32
C LYS A 941 7.94 1.53 -11.49
N THR A 942 7.28 2.64 -11.79
CA THR A 942 7.68 3.62 -12.80
C THR A 942 7.64 5.06 -12.25
N HIS A 943 8.05 6.04 -13.05
CA HIS A 943 7.92 7.46 -12.72
C HIS A 943 6.54 8.05 -13.07
N GLN A 944 5.62 7.23 -13.60
CA GLN A 944 4.27 7.61 -14.00
C GLN A 944 3.21 7.14 -12.99
N ASP A 945 3.58 6.23 -12.09
CA ASP A 945 2.70 5.66 -11.06
C ASP A 945 2.25 6.75 -10.06
N ASP A 946 0.94 6.87 -9.79
CA ASP A 946 0.39 7.90 -8.89
C ASP A 946 0.63 7.64 -7.39
N TYR A 947 1.00 6.41 -7.01
CA TYR A 947 1.17 6.03 -5.60
C TYR A 947 2.32 5.04 -5.38
N PRO A 948 3.00 5.11 -4.21
CA PRO A 948 4.14 4.23 -3.92
C PRO A 948 3.71 2.80 -3.58
N LEU A 949 4.51 1.84 -4.03
CA LEU A 949 4.44 0.42 -3.68
C LEU A 949 4.78 0.16 -2.20
N ALA A 950 5.71 0.93 -1.66
CA ALA A 950 6.23 0.82 -0.30
C ALA A 950 7.01 2.08 0.10
N SER A 951 7.22 2.27 1.41
CA SER A 951 8.06 3.33 1.97
C SER A 951 9.10 2.80 2.97
N LEU A 952 10.18 3.55 3.19
CA LEU A 952 11.27 3.23 4.11
C LEU A 952 11.78 4.51 4.81
N PRO A 953 11.29 4.82 6.03
CA PRO A 953 11.78 5.96 6.80
C PRO A 953 13.22 5.73 7.28
N LEU A 954 14.08 6.72 7.10
CA LEU A 954 15.54 6.59 7.22
C LEU A 954 16.17 7.18 8.49
N LEU A 955 15.42 7.80 9.41
CA LEU A 955 15.98 8.33 10.67
C LEU A 955 16.78 7.26 11.43
N GLY A 956 18.08 7.45 11.61
CA GLY A 956 18.99 6.48 12.24
C GLY A 956 19.51 5.35 11.33
N TYR A 957 19.19 5.33 10.02
CA TYR A 957 19.87 4.45 9.06
C TYR A 957 21.28 4.99 8.74
N VAL A 958 22.26 4.11 8.78
CA VAL A 958 23.65 4.40 8.39
C VAL A 958 23.83 4.18 6.89
N VAL A 959 24.39 5.18 6.21
CA VAL A 959 24.73 5.13 4.77
C VAL A 959 26.22 4.78 4.62
N SER A 960 26.51 3.64 4.00
CA SER A 960 27.86 3.09 3.86
C SER A 960 28.08 2.51 2.46
N SER A 961 29.33 2.20 2.11
CA SER A 961 29.62 1.28 1.00
C SER A 961 29.42 -0.17 1.47
N PRO A 962 29.12 -1.13 0.57
CA PRO A 962 29.23 -2.56 0.89
C PRO A 962 30.63 -2.91 1.37
N VAL A 963 30.73 -3.89 2.27
CA VAL A 963 32.01 -4.54 2.63
C VAL A 963 32.14 -5.88 1.91
N GLU A 964 33.34 -6.46 1.86
CA GLU A 964 33.60 -7.76 1.23
C GLU A 964 32.63 -8.85 1.73
N ALA A 965 32.36 -8.87 3.04
CA ALA A 965 31.42 -9.79 3.70
C ALA A 965 29.93 -9.56 3.35
N ASP A 966 29.57 -8.56 2.54
CA ASP A 966 28.24 -8.43 1.94
C ASP A 966 28.13 -9.11 0.57
N GLY A 967 29.25 -9.52 -0.05
CA GLY A 967 29.27 -10.31 -1.29
C GLY A 967 28.76 -9.55 -2.53
N ILE A 968 29.07 -8.26 -2.67
CA ILE A 968 28.63 -7.43 -3.80
C ILE A 968 29.83 -6.89 -4.58
N GLN A 969 30.02 -7.44 -5.78
CA GLN A 969 31.02 -7.03 -6.76
C GLN A 969 30.37 -6.24 -7.91
N LYS A 970 29.66 -5.14 -7.59
CA LYS A 970 29.08 -4.23 -8.61
C LYS A 970 29.32 -2.77 -8.25
N ASP A 971 29.74 -2.00 -9.25
CA ASP A 971 29.98 -0.56 -9.13
C ASP A 971 28.73 0.22 -8.75
N TYR A 972 28.96 1.37 -8.11
CA TYR A 972 27.95 2.39 -7.78
C TYR A 972 26.86 1.90 -6.81
N VAL A 973 27.20 0.94 -5.95
CA VAL A 973 26.32 0.40 -4.90
C VAL A 973 26.57 1.09 -3.55
N PHE A 974 25.53 1.62 -2.93
CA PHE A 974 25.51 2.00 -1.51
C PHE A 974 24.65 1.06 -0.67
N LYS A 975 24.93 1.04 0.64
CA LYS A 975 24.32 0.20 1.67
C LYS A 975 23.61 1.07 2.70
N LEU A 976 22.33 0.79 2.94
CA LEU A 976 21.55 1.36 4.04
C LEU A 976 21.35 0.29 5.12
N GLN A 977 21.82 0.55 6.34
CA GLN A 977 21.70 -0.39 7.47
C GLN A 977 21.08 0.26 8.71
N PHE A 978 20.15 -0.46 9.34
CA PHE A 978 19.59 -0.13 10.66
C PHE A 978 19.28 -1.42 11.43
N LYS A 979 19.99 -1.64 12.55
CA LYS A 979 19.93 -2.89 13.33
C LYS A 979 20.15 -4.11 12.41
N SER A 980 19.19 -5.04 12.36
CA SER A 980 19.20 -6.23 11.49
C SER A 980 18.74 -5.97 10.04
N HIS A 981 18.19 -4.79 9.73
CA HIS A 981 17.73 -4.44 8.38
C HIS A 981 18.89 -3.93 7.52
N VAL A 982 19.11 -4.56 6.36
CA VAL A 982 20.15 -4.18 5.39
C VAL A 982 19.60 -4.18 3.97
N TYR A 983 19.76 -3.04 3.29
CA TYR A 983 19.35 -2.80 1.90
C TYR A 983 20.55 -2.32 1.08
N PHE A 984 20.61 -2.71 -0.18
CA PHE A 984 21.63 -2.28 -1.14
C PHE A 984 20.97 -1.60 -2.34
N PHE A 985 21.59 -0.53 -2.83
CA PHE A 985 21.08 0.30 -3.92
C PHE A 985 22.19 0.62 -4.93
N ARG A 986 22.02 0.23 -6.20
CA ARG A 986 22.91 0.59 -7.32
C ARG A 986 22.34 1.82 -8.05
N ALA A 987 23.18 2.83 -8.30
CA ALA A 987 22.85 3.97 -9.17
C ALA A 987 23.32 3.74 -10.62
N GLU A 988 22.91 4.62 -11.54
CA GLU A 988 23.28 4.52 -12.97
C GLU A 988 24.68 5.06 -13.29
N SER A 989 25.30 5.84 -12.40
CA SER A 989 26.59 6.50 -12.63
C SER A 989 27.30 6.84 -11.33
N LYS A 990 28.62 7.09 -11.39
CA LYS A 990 29.42 7.61 -10.25
C LYS A 990 28.78 8.85 -9.61
N TYR A 991 28.41 9.83 -10.45
CA TYR A 991 27.77 11.06 -9.98
C TYR A 991 26.45 10.81 -9.24
N THR A 992 25.57 9.98 -9.82
CA THR A 992 24.28 9.70 -9.19
C THR A 992 24.45 8.92 -7.89
N PHE A 993 25.40 7.98 -7.82
CA PHE A 993 25.78 7.28 -6.58
C PHE A 993 26.29 8.23 -5.49
N GLU A 994 27.24 9.12 -5.82
CA GLU A 994 27.76 10.13 -4.89
C GLU A 994 26.64 11.06 -4.40
N ARG A 995 25.77 11.54 -5.31
CA ARG A 995 24.64 12.41 -5.00
C ARG A 995 23.58 11.74 -4.13
N TRP A 996 23.23 10.48 -4.41
CA TRP A 996 22.29 9.70 -3.58
C TRP A 996 22.85 9.46 -2.16
N MET A 997 24.14 9.19 -2.02
CA MET A 997 24.76 9.12 -0.70
C MET A 997 24.82 10.49 0.00
N GLU A 998 25.11 11.57 -0.72
CA GLU A 998 25.19 12.94 -0.19
C GLU A 998 23.85 13.37 0.43
N VAL A 999 22.74 13.27 -0.31
CA VAL A 999 21.43 13.73 0.16
C VAL A 999 20.94 12.92 1.35
N ILE A 1000 21.08 11.59 1.31
CA ILE A 1000 20.65 10.74 2.42
C ILE A 1000 21.51 11.03 3.64
N LYS A 1001 22.86 11.12 3.50
CA LYS A 1001 23.74 11.42 4.63
C LYS A 1001 23.40 12.76 5.29
N ARG A 1002 23.17 13.84 4.53
CA ARG A 1002 22.79 15.14 5.12
C ARG A 1002 21.45 15.10 5.85
N ALA A 1003 20.47 14.35 5.34
CA ALA A 1003 19.15 14.29 5.94
C ALA A 1003 19.02 13.25 7.08
N THR A 1004 19.87 12.20 7.14
CA THR A 1004 19.82 11.19 8.21
C THR A 1004 20.90 11.35 9.28
N SER A 1005 21.97 12.08 8.97
CA SER A 1005 23.08 12.37 9.87
C SER A 1005 22.98 13.84 10.28
N SER A 1006 22.27 14.12 11.38
CA SER A 1006 22.14 15.47 11.92
C SER A 1006 23.54 16.08 12.10
N PRO A 1007 23.85 17.22 11.45
CA PRO A 1007 25.19 17.78 11.46
C PRO A 1007 25.52 18.25 12.87
N VAL A 1008 26.59 17.69 13.46
CA VAL A 1008 27.16 18.21 14.70
C VAL A 1008 27.52 19.67 14.45
N ARG A 1009 26.97 20.60 15.26
CA ARG A 1009 27.55 21.94 15.40
C ARG A 1009 28.95 21.76 15.98
N SER A 1010 29.95 21.68 15.12
CA SER A 1010 31.35 21.48 15.47
C SER A 1010 31.91 22.74 16.12
N SER A 1011 31.64 22.89 17.42
CA SER A 1011 32.16 23.98 18.23
C SER A 1011 33.68 23.86 18.38
N LEU A 1012 34.40 24.76 17.72
CA LEU A 1012 35.71 25.26 18.14
C LEU A 1012 36.81 24.20 18.33
N LEU A 1013 37.24 23.57 17.23
CA LEU A 1013 38.66 23.30 17.00
C LEU A 1013 39.07 23.86 15.64
N LEU A 1014 39.11 25.20 15.55
CA LEU A 1014 40.03 25.85 14.62
C LEU A 1014 41.45 25.65 15.16
N PRO A 1015 42.43 25.27 14.32
CA PRO A 1015 43.83 25.55 14.64
C PRO A 1015 43.98 27.05 14.93
N LYS A 1016 44.70 27.39 16.00
CA LYS A 1016 45.32 28.73 16.05
C LYS A 1016 46.50 28.70 15.10
N ASP A 1017 46.28 29.22 13.90
CA ASP A 1017 47.19 30.04 13.09
C ASP A 1017 46.45 30.46 11.80
N GLU A 1018 47.08 31.25 10.94
CA GLU A 1018 46.48 31.82 9.70
C GLU A 1018 45.25 32.74 9.91
N LYS A 1019 45.40 33.74 10.79
CA LYS A 1019 44.73 35.04 10.63
C LYS A 1019 45.77 36.16 10.48
N ASN A 1020 46.28 36.36 9.26
CA ASN A 1020 46.96 37.60 8.83
C ASN A 1020 47.22 37.64 7.31
N SER A 1021 46.16 37.83 6.51
CA SER A 1021 46.23 38.32 5.11
C SER A 1021 44.81 38.61 4.60
N LEU A 1022 44.70 39.41 3.53
CA LEU A 1022 43.46 39.67 2.77
C LEU A 1022 42.40 40.50 3.53
N THR A 1023 42.82 41.67 4.02
CA THR A 1023 42.11 42.90 3.64
C THR A 1023 42.72 43.44 2.36
N ASP A 1024 42.02 43.27 1.24
CA ASP A 1024 41.99 44.12 0.03
C ASP A 1024 41.02 43.48 -1.00
#